data_AF-A0A1J4U7H3-F1
#
_entry.id   AF-A0A1J4U7H3-F1
#
_cell.length_a   1.000
_cell.length_b   1.000
_cell.length_c   1.000
_cell.angle_alpha   90.00
_cell.angle_beta   90.00
_cell.angle_gamma   90.00
#
_symmetry.space_group_name_H-M   'P 1'
#
loop_
_entity.id
_entity.type
_entity.pdbx_description
1 polymer ?
#
loop_
_entity_poly.entity_id
_entity_poly.type
_entity_poly.pdbx_seq_one_letter_code
_entity_poly.pdbx_strand_id
1 'polypeptide(L)'
;MKFVKIICISFMLLSVKSFSQDYVFFNDSPSNSFYDPSWGTVSGSSLLELINTNKFPVESAIKYSGTNSLRLKYTSKSGGDWAIAVAGIDWPGRDATTKDSIIFLAYTTSLIASADLPVIYLEDLNNKQTPKQKLSDYVSSVPENEWFKISVPISIFQSNPGQADLKIIKTIFYGQNTADTIQHIFYLDEIRMSSGSVTPPAVPQNVAAKGYYKHIELSWTLNTDTTLQGYRIYKLENGNYVTIGTTQKDERFYNDFIGATGVSASYKVAAIDGSLNESALSLEVTAETKQMNDDEWLTMLQESTFRFFWDYAHPVSGLIRERTGSKNTVTIGGSGFGVMALLTGIERGFVTRQQGRGRVLKIVNFLETKAERFHGAWPHWLNGETGKVIPFGTYDDGGDLVETSFMLQGLLAARKYFDQNSAEEDSIRSVITRLWEETEFDWYRRTSSSNFLYWHWSPNYAWQMNMQLAGWNETMIVYLLGIASPKHSVPASLYANGWASHSSYKNGKYFYGYKLDVGWDYGGPLFFAHYSFLGFDPRNKKDAYTNYFVNNKNHTLIQREYAKANPKGMPGYNQLTWGFTASDDPFGYSVHEPFNDNGTISPTAALSSMPYTPTESIMTFKNFYNTYGSKIWGIYGFKDAFNLKENWYASSYLAIDQGPIIVMVENYRSQLLWNNFMKNAEIDSALKKIGFVADPTETESESEVPKEFALMQNYPNPFNPSTVISWQLAVGCKVTLKIYDVLGNEVAVLVNEEKQPGSYKVVFNLQQTTSNKQMGSGVSAKSGFASGIYFYQLRAGDFIQTKKMIFLK
;
A
#
# COMPACT_ATOMS: atom_id res chain seq x y z
N MET A 1 -9.52 -25.55 -21.93
CA MET A 1 -8.38 -26.33 -21.44
C MET A 1 -8.59 -26.54 -19.95
N LYS A 2 -8.94 -27.76 -19.52
CA LYS A 2 -9.11 -28.13 -18.11
C LYS A 2 -7.75 -28.61 -17.61
N PHE A 3 -7.17 -27.95 -16.61
CA PHE A 3 -6.39 -28.60 -15.53
C PHE A 3 -6.22 -27.59 -14.39
N VAL A 4 -6.88 -27.88 -13.27
CA VAL A 4 -6.93 -27.15 -12.01
C VAL A 4 -6.71 -28.17 -10.91
N LYS A 5 -6.05 -27.72 -9.83
CA LYS A 5 -5.86 -28.36 -8.51
C LYS A 5 -4.77 -29.44 -8.42
N ILE A 6 -3.71 -29.12 -7.67
CA ILE A 6 -3.37 -29.76 -6.38
C ILE A 6 -2.30 -28.86 -5.69
N ILE A 7 -2.64 -28.32 -4.52
CA ILE A 7 -1.70 -27.65 -3.60
C ILE A 7 -1.43 -28.65 -2.47
N CYS A 8 -0.18 -29.06 -2.32
CA CYS A 8 0.27 -29.85 -1.16
C CYS A 8 1.03 -28.92 -0.21
N ILE A 9 0.45 -28.73 0.97
CA ILE A 9 1.04 -28.06 2.13
C ILE A 9 2.05 -29.04 2.75
N SER A 10 3.30 -28.64 2.91
CA SER A 10 4.25 -29.36 3.76
C SER A 10 4.77 -28.43 4.86
N PHE A 11 4.35 -28.73 6.08
CA PHE A 11 4.92 -28.22 7.32
C PHE A 11 6.33 -28.77 7.47
N MET A 12 7.33 -27.90 7.59
CA MET A 12 8.64 -28.28 8.12
C MET A 12 8.93 -27.45 9.37
N LEU A 13 8.89 -28.14 10.51
CA LEU A 13 9.32 -27.70 11.82
C LEU A 13 10.85 -27.60 11.83
N LEU A 14 11.39 -26.40 12.06
CA LEU A 14 12.75 -26.20 12.54
C LEU A 14 12.72 -25.17 13.67
N SER A 15 13.29 -25.60 14.79
CA SER A 15 13.24 -24.96 16.10
C SER A 15 14.01 -23.64 16.13
N VAL A 16 13.26 -22.54 16.27
CA VAL A 16 13.81 -21.24 16.67
C VAL A 16 13.93 -21.26 18.20
N LYS A 17 15.12 -20.99 18.74
CA LYS A 17 15.27 -20.63 20.15
C LYS A 17 14.49 -19.32 20.37
N SER A 18 13.31 -19.40 20.94
CA SER A 18 12.45 -18.24 21.21
C SER A 18 12.99 -17.44 22.40
N PHE A 19 13.16 -16.14 22.24
CA PHE A 19 13.05 -15.20 23.35
C PHE A 19 11.69 -15.39 24.04
N SER A 20 11.60 -15.18 25.37
CA SER A 20 10.42 -15.48 26.20
C SER A 20 9.16 -14.76 25.69
N GLN A 21 8.37 -15.45 24.87
CA GLN A 21 7.07 -14.98 24.40
C GLN A 21 6.05 -15.09 25.54
N ASP A 22 5.16 -14.10 25.69
CA ASP A 22 4.06 -14.17 26.66
C ASP A 22 3.21 -15.43 26.48
N TYR A 23 2.64 -15.91 27.59
CA TYR A 23 1.61 -16.94 27.52
C TYR A 23 0.24 -16.28 27.44
N VAL A 24 -0.36 -16.29 26.25
CA VAL A 24 -1.68 -15.72 26.01
C VAL A 24 -2.75 -16.75 26.39
N PHE A 25 -3.70 -16.32 27.22
CA PHE A 25 -4.90 -17.06 27.60
C PHE A 25 -6.13 -16.51 26.87
N PHE A 26 -6.19 -15.21 26.62
CA PHE A 26 -7.22 -14.59 25.78
C PHE A 26 -6.69 -13.32 25.13
N ASN A 27 -7.08 -13.11 23.88
CA ASN A 27 -6.88 -11.87 23.12
C ASN A 27 -7.97 -11.69 22.05
N ASP A 28 -8.55 -12.79 21.57
CA ASP A 28 -9.73 -12.78 20.73
C ASP A 28 -10.43 -14.15 20.78
N SER A 29 -11.74 -14.17 20.60
CA SER A 29 -12.51 -15.39 20.39
C SER A 29 -12.78 -15.61 18.91
N PRO A 30 -12.58 -16.83 18.37
CA PRO A 30 -13.06 -17.19 17.03
C PRO A 30 -14.59 -17.15 16.89
N SER A 31 -15.32 -17.13 18.00
CA SER A 31 -16.78 -17.10 18.08
C SER A 31 -17.26 -15.82 18.74
N ASN A 32 -18.24 -15.15 18.13
CA ASN A 32 -18.85 -13.94 18.69
C ASN A 32 -19.83 -14.19 19.85
N SER A 33 -20.06 -15.46 20.22
CA SER A 33 -21.03 -15.81 21.26
C SER A 33 -20.38 -16.25 22.57
N PHE A 34 -19.32 -17.05 22.48
CA PHE A 34 -18.62 -17.60 23.64
C PHE A 34 -17.19 -17.98 23.28
N TYR A 35 -16.31 -18.02 24.27
CA TYR A 35 -14.92 -18.44 24.08
C TYR A 35 -14.78 -19.93 24.40
N ASP A 36 -14.44 -20.76 23.42
CA ASP A 36 -14.42 -22.22 23.59
C ASP A 36 -13.38 -22.72 24.62
N PRO A 37 -12.14 -22.18 24.68
CA PRO A 37 -11.15 -22.52 25.71
C PRO A 37 -11.48 -21.92 27.09
N SER A 38 -12.69 -22.15 27.57
CA SER A 38 -13.18 -21.70 28.86
C SER A 38 -14.14 -22.71 29.46
N TRP A 39 -14.35 -22.57 30.78
CA TRP A 39 -15.43 -23.25 31.47
C TRP A 39 -15.75 -22.56 32.80
N GLY A 40 -16.98 -22.66 33.29
CA GLY A 40 -17.40 -22.06 34.54
C GLY A 40 -18.54 -22.82 35.23
N THR A 41 -18.75 -22.49 36.49
CA THR A 41 -19.73 -23.08 37.38
C THR A 41 -20.38 -22.02 38.25
N VAL A 42 -21.61 -22.31 38.66
CA VAL A 42 -22.37 -21.49 39.60
C VAL A 42 -23.18 -22.42 40.51
N SER A 43 -23.27 -22.10 41.79
CA SER A 43 -23.97 -22.90 42.78
C SER A 43 -24.65 -22.03 43.84
N GLY A 44 -25.64 -22.63 44.52
CA GLY A 44 -26.41 -21.96 45.56
C GLY A 44 -27.20 -20.77 45.02
N SER A 45 -27.15 -19.64 45.73
CA SER A 45 -27.97 -18.44 45.46
C SER A 45 -27.32 -17.43 44.50
N SER A 46 -26.03 -17.61 44.18
CA SER A 46 -25.27 -16.73 43.30
C SER A 46 -25.64 -16.93 41.83
N LEU A 47 -25.31 -15.94 41.00
CA LEU A 47 -25.57 -15.95 39.56
C LEU A 47 -24.28 -15.67 38.79
N LEU A 48 -24.12 -16.35 37.65
CA LEU A 48 -23.05 -16.14 36.69
C LEU A 48 -23.63 -16.35 35.28
N GLU A 49 -23.37 -15.42 34.36
CA GLU A 49 -23.73 -15.59 32.95
C GLU A 49 -22.82 -16.64 32.30
N LEU A 50 -23.42 -17.69 31.74
CA LEU A 50 -22.73 -18.76 31.04
C LEU A 50 -23.47 -19.06 29.72
N ILE A 51 -22.72 -19.32 28.65
CA ILE A 51 -23.25 -19.80 27.37
C ILE A 51 -23.06 -21.31 27.28
N ASN A 52 -24.00 -22.04 26.68
CA ASN A 52 -23.92 -23.50 26.55
C ASN A 52 -23.61 -24.21 27.88
N THR A 53 -24.28 -23.76 28.95
CA THR A 53 -24.19 -24.22 30.36
C THR A 53 -22.87 -23.99 31.09
N ASN A 54 -21.74 -23.77 30.42
CA ASN A 54 -20.46 -23.57 31.10
C ASN A 54 -19.47 -22.62 30.41
N LYS A 55 -19.74 -22.04 29.24
CA LYS A 55 -18.75 -21.24 28.50
C LYS A 55 -18.79 -19.76 28.84
N PHE A 56 -17.61 -19.13 28.77
CA PHE A 56 -17.41 -17.70 28.97
C PHE A 56 -18.09 -16.91 27.85
N PRO A 57 -19.04 -16.01 28.16
CA PRO A 57 -19.65 -15.14 27.16
C PRO A 57 -18.65 -14.20 26.51
N VAL A 58 -18.90 -13.86 25.24
CA VAL A 58 -18.09 -12.94 24.43
C VAL A 58 -18.87 -11.65 24.13
N GLU A 59 -18.17 -10.52 24.05
CA GLU A 59 -18.71 -9.20 23.73
C GLU A 59 -17.95 -8.58 22.55
N SER A 60 -18.68 -8.09 21.54
CA SER A 60 -18.07 -7.46 20.37
C SER A 60 -18.12 -5.93 20.40
N ALA A 61 -18.99 -5.33 21.21
CA ALA A 61 -19.14 -3.87 21.28
C ALA A 61 -18.12 -3.20 22.21
N ILE A 62 -17.88 -3.79 23.38
CA ILE A 62 -16.92 -3.30 24.38
C ILE A 62 -15.73 -4.25 24.35
N LYS A 63 -14.62 -3.80 23.76
CA LYS A 63 -13.37 -4.55 23.62
C LYS A 63 -12.18 -3.61 23.63
N TYR A 64 -11.00 -4.11 23.99
CA TYR A 64 -9.77 -3.33 23.98
C TYR A 64 -9.02 -3.48 22.66
N SER A 65 -8.94 -4.69 22.14
CA SER A 65 -8.26 -5.05 20.89
C SER A 65 -9.03 -6.15 20.15
N GLY A 66 -8.58 -6.51 18.95
CA GLY A 66 -9.18 -7.61 18.19
C GLY A 66 -10.65 -7.39 17.81
N THR A 67 -11.40 -8.50 17.71
CA THR A 67 -12.81 -8.49 17.33
C THR A 67 -13.76 -8.49 18.51
N ASN A 68 -13.33 -8.99 19.67
CA ASN A 68 -14.17 -9.14 20.86
C ASN A 68 -13.36 -9.23 22.18
N SER A 69 -14.06 -9.11 23.31
CA SER A 69 -13.56 -9.35 24.66
C SER A 69 -14.41 -10.40 25.39
N LEU A 70 -14.00 -10.83 26.58
CA LEU A 70 -14.81 -11.67 27.46
C LEU A 70 -15.75 -10.80 28.30
N ARG A 71 -16.99 -11.26 28.52
CA ARG A 71 -17.98 -10.60 29.39
C ARG A 71 -18.24 -11.43 30.64
N LEU A 72 -17.73 -10.98 31.78
CA LEU A 72 -17.93 -11.59 33.09
C LEU A 72 -19.07 -10.88 33.83
N LYS A 73 -20.26 -11.48 33.79
CA LYS A 73 -21.45 -10.96 34.47
C LYS A 73 -21.83 -11.84 35.64
N TYR A 74 -21.82 -11.30 36.86
CA TYR A 74 -22.03 -12.07 38.08
C TYR A 74 -22.88 -11.34 39.12
N THR A 75 -23.44 -12.10 40.06
CA THR A 75 -24.11 -11.59 41.27
C THR A 75 -23.76 -12.51 42.42
N SER A 76 -22.98 -12.01 43.37
CA SER A 76 -22.48 -12.78 44.50
C SER A 76 -23.48 -12.71 45.66
N LYS A 77 -24.01 -13.84 46.11
CA LYS A 77 -24.96 -13.92 47.22
C LYS A 77 -24.46 -14.85 48.32
N SER A 78 -24.84 -14.54 49.56
CA SER A 78 -24.54 -15.39 50.71
C SER A 78 -25.18 -16.78 50.52
N GLY A 79 -24.40 -17.84 50.76
CA GLY A 79 -24.80 -19.22 50.51
C GLY A 79 -24.70 -19.68 49.04
N GLY A 80 -24.16 -18.87 48.13
CA GLY A 80 -23.80 -19.27 46.77
C GLY A 80 -22.30 -19.17 46.49
N ASP A 81 -21.88 -19.69 45.34
CA ASP A 81 -20.51 -19.56 44.81
C ASP A 81 -20.54 -19.56 43.27
N TRP A 82 -19.53 -18.97 42.66
CA TRP A 82 -19.32 -19.00 41.21
C TRP A 82 -17.83 -18.97 40.87
N ALA A 83 -17.48 -19.60 39.74
CA ALA A 83 -16.13 -19.61 39.21
C ALA A 83 -16.16 -19.72 37.69
N ILE A 84 -15.23 -19.08 37.00
CA ILE A 84 -15.06 -19.23 35.56
C ILE A 84 -13.59 -19.12 35.18
N ALA A 85 -13.16 -19.99 34.28
CA ALA A 85 -11.79 -20.14 33.83
C ALA A 85 -11.64 -19.81 32.36
N VAL A 86 -10.47 -19.30 32.02
CA VAL A 86 -10.00 -19.06 30.67
C VAL A 86 -8.68 -19.79 30.44
N ALA A 87 -8.53 -20.41 29.26
CA ALA A 87 -7.37 -21.14 28.81
C ALA A 87 -6.89 -20.57 27.47
N GLY A 88 -5.62 -20.77 27.11
CA GLY A 88 -5.19 -20.57 25.73
C GLY A 88 -5.87 -21.57 24.78
N ILE A 89 -5.97 -21.22 23.50
CA ILE A 89 -6.39 -22.16 22.43
C ILE A 89 -5.53 -23.43 22.53
N ASP A 90 -6.19 -24.59 22.40
CA ASP A 90 -5.64 -25.95 22.58
C ASP A 90 -5.30 -26.35 24.03
N TRP A 91 -5.74 -25.57 25.03
CA TRP A 91 -5.57 -25.88 26.47
C TRP A 91 -4.12 -26.24 26.88
N PRO A 92 -3.10 -25.46 26.48
CA PRO A 92 -1.71 -25.81 26.75
C PRO A 92 -1.37 -25.66 28.22
N GLY A 93 -0.51 -26.55 28.74
CA GLY A 93 0.20 -26.31 30.00
C GLY A 93 1.31 -25.28 29.81
N ARG A 94 1.39 -24.30 30.71
CA ARG A 94 2.34 -23.19 30.67
C ARG A 94 3.19 -23.16 31.94
N ASP A 95 4.49 -22.93 31.78
CA ASP A 95 5.41 -22.79 32.91
C ASP A 95 5.36 -21.37 33.48
N ALA A 96 4.37 -21.12 34.33
CA ALA A 96 4.16 -19.84 34.98
C ALA A 96 5.39 -19.37 35.76
N THR A 97 6.29 -20.28 36.19
CA THR A 97 7.49 -19.90 36.95
C THR A 97 8.51 -19.09 36.14
N THR A 98 8.37 -19.08 34.82
CA THR A 98 9.20 -18.27 33.90
C THR A 98 8.66 -16.84 33.68
N LYS A 99 7.55 -16.49 34.34
CA LYS A 99 6.82 -15.23 34.18
C LYS A 99 6.77 -14.45 35.49
N ASP A 100 6.61 -13.14 35.37
CA ASP A 100 6.62 -12.21 36.52
C ASP A 100 5.21 -11.87 36.98
N SER A 101 4.26 -11.76 36.05
CA SER A 101 2.90 -11.33 36.36
C SER A 101 1.86 -11.97 35.43
N ILE A 102 0.64 -12.11 35.96
CA ILE A 102 -0.59 -12.24 35.18
C ILE A 102 -1.08 -10.83 34.91
N ILE A 103 -1.27 -10.50 33.63
CA ILE A 103 -1.73 -9.19 33.18
C ILE A 103 -3.01 -9.39 32.37
N PHE A 104 -3.99 -8.55 32.63
CA PHE A 104 -5.18 -8.43 31.80
C PHE A 104 -5.77 -7.03 31.92
N LEU A 105 -6.56 -6.65 30.93
CA LEU A 105 -7.29 -5.40 30.92
C LEU A 105 -8.73 -5.64 31.32
N ALA A 106 -9.27 -4.71 32.08
CA ALA A 106 -10.62 -4.73 32.59
C ALA A 106 -11.37 -3.44 32.22
N TYR A 107 -12.66 -3.55 31.94
CA TYR A 107 -13.55 -2.41 31.72
C TYR A 107 -14.86 -2.62 32.46
N THR A 108 -15.39 -1.56 33.05
CA THR A 108 -16.69 -1.57 33.74
C THR A 108 -17.61 -0.50 33.16
N THR A 109 -18.91 -0.80 33.11
CA THR A 109 -19.96 0.14 32.67
C THR A 109 -20.69 0.80 33.84
N SER A 110 -20.33 0.43 35.06
CA SER A 110 -20.89 0.94 36.30
C SER A 110 -19.84 0.81 37.39
N LEU A 111 -19.87 1.71 38.39
CA LEU A 111 -18.97 1.65 39.53
C LEU A 111 -19.04 0.29 40.27
N ILE A 112 -17.89 -0.34 40.47
CA ILE A 112 -17.73 -1.53 41.32
C ILE A 112 -16.76 -1.16 42.43
N ALA A 113 -17.13 -1.36 43.70
CA ALA A 113 -16.18 -1.13 44.78
C ALA A 113 -15.05 -2.18 44.69
N SER A 114 -13.80 -1.79 44.90
CA SER A 114 -12.65 -2.70 44.76
C SER A 114 -12.81 -3.98 45.59
N ALA A 115 -13.49 -3.92 46.74
CA ALA A 115 -13.76 -5.06 47.61
C ALA A 115 -14.72 -6.12 47.01
N ASP A 116 -15.50 -5.74 46.00
CA ASP A 116 -16.48 -6.60 45.31
C ASP A 116 -15.90 -7.19 44.01
N LEU A 117 -14.64 -6.87 43.70
CA LEU A 117 -13.91 -7.51 42.61
C LEU A 117 -13.76 -9.02 42.86
N PRO A 118 -13.72 -9.84 41.80
CA PRO A 118 -13.49 -11.27 41.89
C PRO A 118 -12.18 -11.62 42.60
N VAL A 119 -12.08 -12.87 43.05
CA VAL A 119 -10.77 -13.49 43.32
C VAL A 119 -10.19 -14.09 42.06
N ILE A 120 -8.87 -14.22 42.00
CA ILE A 120 -8.10 -14.87 40.94
C ILE A 120 -7.29 -16.06 41.48
N TYR A 121 -7.18 -17.12 40.69
CA TYR A 121 -6.33 -18.28 40.99
C TYR A 121 -5.98 -19.04 39.72
N LEU A 122 -5.05 -19.98 39.81
CA LEU A 122 -4.56 -20.78 38.69
C LEU A 122 -4.96 -22.25 38.84
N GLU A 123 -5.11 -22.95 37.73
CA GLU A 123 -5.30 -24.40 37.69
C GLU A 123 -4.32 -25.05 36.72
N ASP A 124 -3.72 -26.17 37.13
CA ASP A 124 -2.79 -26.95 36.32
C ASP A 124 -3.48 -27.98 35.40
N LEU A 125 -2.69 -28.65 34.55
CA LEU A 125 -3.19 -29.72 33.68
C LEU A 125 -3.82 -30.91 34.46
N ASN A 126 -3.54 -31.04 35.76
CA ASN A 126 -4.07 -32.08 36.63
C ASN A 126 -5.31 -31.63 37.43
N ASN A 127 -5.88 -30.45 37.09
CA ASN A 127 -7.01 -29.83 37.78
C ASN A 127 -6.74 -29.52 39.27
N LYS A 128 -5.47 -29.28 39.62
CA LYS A 128 -5.09 -28.78 40.95
C LYS A 128 -4.98 -27.27 40.91
N GLN A 129 -5.43 -26.63 41.98
CA GLN A 129 -5.62 -25.18 42.03
C GLN A 129 -4.70 -24.53 43.06
N THR A 130 -4.27 -23.30 42.76
CA THR A 130 -3.62 -22.42 43.73
C THR A 130 -4.65 -21.85 44.70
N PRO A 131 -4.24 -21.32 45.87
CA PRO A 131 -5.12 -20.54 46.72
C PRO A 131 -5.65 -19.29 46.00
N LYS A 132 -6.89 -18.89 46.33
CA LYS A 132 -7.57 -17.69 45.83
C LYS A 132 -6.87 -16.42 46.31
N GLN A 133 -6.66 -15.47 45.40
CA GLN A 133 -6.08 -14.15 45.66
C GLN A 133 -7.11 -13.07 45.35
N LYS A 134 -7.22 -12.02 46.17
CA LYS A 134 -8.21 -10.97 45.92
C LYS A 134 -7.68 -10.01 44.86
N LEU A 135 -8.47 -9.72 43.83
CA LEU A 135 -8.07 -8.68 42.85
C LEU A 135 -8.01 -7.29 43.48
N SER A 136 -8.76 -7.05 44.56
CA SER A 136 -8.72 -5.80 45.35
C SER A 136 -7.33 -5.43 45.85
N ASP A 137 -6.44 -6.41 46.03
CA ASP A 137 -5.09 -6.17 46.54
C ASP A 137 -4.17 -5.54 45.48
N TYR A 138 -4.58 -5.57 44.21
CA TYR A 138 -3.81 -5.10 43.05
C TYR A 138 -4.51 -3.97 42.29
N VAL A 139 -5.69 -3.55 42.74
CA VAL A 139 -6.51 -2.51 42.13
C VAL A 139 -7.00 -1.56 43.22
N SER A 140 -6.40 -0.37 43.30
CA SER A 140 -6.78 0.64 44.30
C SER A 140 -8.13 1.27 44.02
N SER A 141 -8.47 1.50 42.75
CA SER A 141 -9.75 2.04 42.30
C SER A 141 -10.16 1.43 40.96
N VAL A 142 -11.45 1.15 40.80
CA VAL A 142 -12.02 0.65 39.55
C VAL A 142 -12.61 1.85 38.77
N PRO A 143 -11.99 2.28 37.67
CA PRO A 143 -12.54 3.34 36.84
C PRO A 143 -13.78 2.85 36.09
N GLU A 144 -14.72 3.77 35.91
CA GLU A 144 -15.95 3.55 35.14
C GLU A 144 -15.76 4.06 33.71
N ASN A 145 -16.23 3.28 32.74
CA ASN A 145 -16.16 3.60 31.31
C ASN A 145 -14.74 3.81 30.74
N GLU A 146 -13.75 3.14 31.35
CA GLU A 146 -12.36 3.17 30.92
C GLU A 146 -11.72 1.79 31.08
N TRP A 147 -10.86 1.41 30.14
CA TRP A 147 -10.03 0.21 30.25
C TRP A 147 -8.88 0.46 31.20
N PHE A 148 -8.69 -0.41 32.18
CA PHE A 148 -7.58 -0.34 33.14
C PHE A 148 -6.87 -1.67 33.26
N LYS A 149 -5.57 -1.61 33.56
CA LYS A 149 -4.73 -2.79 33.69
C LYS A 149 -4.77 -3.35 35.11
N ILE A 150 -4.93 -4.66 35.20
CA ILE A 150 -4.75 -5.43 36.43
C ILE A 150 -3.49 -6.29 36.26
N SER A 151 -2.57 -6.19 37.22
CA SER A 151 -1.31 -6.92 37.22
C SER A 151 -1.13 -7.66 38.55
N VAL A 152 -1.23 -8.99 38.50
CA VAL A 152 -1.11 -9.86 39.66
C VAL A 152 0.25 -10.55 39.62
N PRO A 153 1.16 -10.32 40.59
CA PRO A 153 2.49 -10.91 40.58
C PRO A 153 2.42 -12.44 40.65
N ILE A 154 3.16 -13.15 39.82
CA ILE A 154 3.27 -14.62 39.88
C ILE A 154 3.94 -15.08 41.18
N SER A 155 4.79 -14.24 41.77
CA SER A 155 5.51 -14.52 43.00
C SER A 155 4.60 -14.85 44.19
N ILE A 156 3.36 -14.37 44.22
CA ILE A 156 2.39 -14.73 45.28
C ILE A 156 1.98 -16.21 45.17
N PHE A 157 1.83 -16.72 43.95
CA PHE A 157 1.49 -18.12 43.68
C PHE A 157 2.71 -19.01 43.85
N GLN A 158 3.91 -18.52 43.53
CA GLN A 158 5.17 -19.24 43.81
C GLN A 158 5.41 -19.40 45.31
N SER A 159 5.09 -18.36 46.09
CA SER A 159 5.22 -18.37 47.54
C SER A 159 4.24 -19.34 48.20
N ASN A 160 3.08 -19.56 47.59
CA ASN A 160 2.08 -20.53 48.04
C ASN A 160 1.35 -21.16 46.83
N PRO A 161 1.88 -22.24 46.23
CA PRO A 161 1.27 -22.88 45.06
C PRO A 161 0.03 -23.71 45.43
N GLY A 162 -0.24 -23.92 46.71
CA GLY A 162 -1.28 -24.84 47.18
C GLY A 162 -1.02 -26.25 46.67
N GLN A 163 -1.92 -26.77 45.83
CA GLN A 163 -1.79 -28.10 45.23
C GLN A 163 -1.37 -28.07 43.75
N ALA A 164 -1.29 -26.90 43.13
CA ALA A 164 -1.02 -26.77 41.71
C ALA A 164 0.47 -26.89 41.37
N ASP A 165 0.79 -27.52 40.23
CA ASP A 165 2.10 -27.43 39.61
C ASP A 165 2.18 -26.20 38.69
N LEU A 166 2.92 -25.19 39.14
CA LEU A 166 3.09 -23.93 38.40
C LEU A 166 3.83 -24.10 37.06
N LYS A 167 4.46 -25.24 36.79
CA LYS A 167 5.14 -25.51 35.51
C LYS A 167 4.21 -25.92 34.38
N ILE A 168 2.96 -26.24 34.70
CA ILE A 168 1.96 -26.78 33.76
C ILE A 168 0.59 -26.13 33.96
N ILE A 169 0.56 -24.82 34.21
CA ILE A 169 -0.69 -24.07 34.37
C ILE A 169 -1.48 -24.06 33.06
N LYS A 170 -2.74 -24.47 33.14
CA LYS A 170 -3.66 -24.60 32.01
C LYS A 170 -4.64 -23.43 31.96
N THR A 171 -5.13 -22.95 33.11
CA THR A 171 -6.15 -21.89 33.15
C THR A 171 -5.89 -20.84 34.22
N ILE A 172 -6.48 -19.66 33.98
CA ILE A 172 -6.68 -18.59 34.95
C ILE A 172 -8.15 -18.57 35.32
N PHE A 173 -8.47 -18.61 36.61
CA PHE A 173 -9.82 -18.54 37.15
C PHE A 173 -10.14 -17.16 37.73
N TYR A 174 -11.39 -16.76 37.54
CA TYR A 174 -12.07 -15.71 38.28
C TYR A 174 -13.17 -16.35 39.12
N GLY A 175 -13.33 -15.93 40.37
CA GLY A 175 -14.35 -16.50 41.25
C GLY A 175 -14.96 -15.52 42.23
N GLN A 176 -15.99 -15.98 42.93
CA GLN A 176 -16.70 -15.20 43.94
C GLN A 176 -15.77 -14.74 45.06
N ASN A 177 -15.93 -13.48 45.46
CA ASN A 177 -15.30 -12.85 46.63
C ASN A 177 -16.39 -12.42 47.64
N THR A 178 -16.66 -11.12 47.74
CA THR A 178 -17.69 -10.54 48.62
C THR A 178 -19.09 -10.78 48.04
N ALA A 179 -20.06 -11.05 48.91
CA ALA A 179 -21.46 -11.26 48.55
C ALA A 179 -22.29 -10.00 48.86
N ASP A 180 -22.29 -9.05 47.93
CA ASP A 180 -22.99 -7.77 48.04
C ASP A 180 -24.39 -7.77 47.42
N THR A 181 -24.78 -8.87 46.76
CA THR A 181 -26.05 -9.07 46.06
C THR A 181 -26.29 -8.16 44.84
N ILE A 182 -25.30 -7.36 44.45
CA ILE A 182 -25.37 -6.47 43.29
C ILE A 182 -24.92 -7.22 42.04
N GLN A 183 -25.54 -6.90 40.91
CA GLN A 183 -25.09 -7.43 39.63
C GLN A 183 -23.95 -6.59 39.08
N HIS A 184 -22.83 -7.26 38.81
CA HIS A 184 -21.62 -6.66 38.25
C HIS A 184 -21.39 -7.16 36.83
N ILE A 185 -20.84 -6.30 35.97
CA ILE A 185 -20.38 -6.65 34.62
C ILE A 185 -18.94 -6.18 34.46
N PHE A 186 -18.06 -7.12 34.17
CA PHE A 186 -16.63 -6.93 34.00
C PHE A 186 -16.24 -7.42 32.61
N TYR A 187 -15.75 -6.53 31.75
CA TYR A 187 -15.23 -6.92 30.45
C TYR A 187 -13.73 -7.16 30.58
N LEU A 188 -13.24 -8.29 30.08
CA LEU A 188 -11.86 -8.73 30.22
C LEU A 188 -11.23 -8.93 28.84
N ASP A 189 -10.04 -8.38 28.65
CA ASP A 189 -9.28 -8.49 27.40
C ASP A 189 -7.78 -8.66 27.65
N GLU A 190 -7.04 -9.12 26.64
CA GLU A 190 -5.58 -9.29 26.66
C GLU A 190 -5.02 -10.05 27.88
N ILE A 191 -5.66 -11.18 28.22
CA ILE A 191 -5.29 -12.01 29.38
C ILE A 191 -4.03 -12.82 29.06
N ARG A 192 -2.94 -12.55 29.78
CA ARG A 192 -1.63 -13.16 29.55
C ARG A 192 -0.78 -13.31 30.82
N MET A 193 0.23 -14.17 30.75
CA MET A 193 1.37 -14.14 31.68
C MET A 193 2.61 -13.58 30.96
N SER A 194 3.21 -12.55 31.54
CA SER A 194 4.33 -11.81 30.93
C SER A 194 5.58 -11.79 31.80
N SER A 195 6.74 -11.64 31.14
CA SER A 195 8.08 -11.51 31.75
C SER A 195 8.59 -10.06 31.74
N GLY A 196 7.70 -9.06 31.62
CA GLY A 196 8.13 -7.70 31.28
C GLY A 196 8.41 -6.78 32.47
N SER A 197 9.22 -5.76 32.16
CA SER A 197 9.59 -4.59 32.96
C SER A 197 8.37 -3.89 33.57
N VAL A 198 8.54 -3.23 34.72
CA VAL A 198 7.55 -2.28 35.28
C VAL A 198 7.67 -0.88 34.65
N THR A 199 8.73 -0.64 33.88
CA THR A 199 9.03 0.65 33.26
C THR A 199 8.42 0.71 31.87
N PRO A 200 7.49 1.65 31.58
CA PRO A 200 6.93 1.82 30.26
C PRO A 200 7.97 2.24 29.21
N PRO A 201 7.70 2.00 27.90
CA PRO A 201 8.55 2.50 26.82
C PRO A 201 8.69 4.02 26.82
N ALA A 202 9.72 4.51 26.11
CA ALA A 202 9.87 5.94 25.85
C ALA A 202 8.65 6.52 25.09
N VAL A 203 8.26 7.74 25.46
CA VAL A 203 7.16 8.49 24.80
C VAL A 203 7.48 8.69 23.31
N PRO A 204 6.53 8.43 22.38
CA PRO A 204 6.72 8.69 20.96
C PRO A 204 7.16 10.13 20.67
N GLN A 205 8.18 10.28 19.82
CA GLN A 205 8.78 11.58 19.47
C GLN A 205 8.43 12.00 18.04
N ASN A 206 8.44 13.31 17.80
CA ASN A 206 8.09 13.94 16.51
C ASN A 206 6.74 13.46 15.97
N VAL A 207 5.74 13.33 16.85
CA VAL A 207 4.38 13.07 16.44
C VAL A 207 3.90 14.24 15.57
N ALA A 208 3.31 13.94 14.43
CA ALA A 208 2.76 14.91 13.49
C ALA A 208 1.43 14.41 12.93
N ALA A 209 0.54 15.35 12.58
CA ALA A 209 -0.74 15.08 11.94
C ALA A 209 -0.83 15.84 10.61
N LYS A 210 -1.31 15.17 9.56
CA LYS A 210 -1.52 15.75 8.22
C LYS A 210 -2.93 15.47 7.74
N GLY A 211 -3.67 16.53 7.45
CA GLY A 211 -5.04 16.43 6.94
C GLY A 211 -5.10 16.31 5.42
N TYR A 212 -5.78 15.26 4.95
CA TYR A 212 -6.12 15.03 3.54
C TYR A 212 -7.63 15.23 3.32
N TYR A 213 -8.19 14.71 2.24
CA TYR A 213 -9.57 14.97 1.86
C TYR A 213 -10.61 14.45 2.86
N LYS A 214 -10.47 13.20 3.31
CA LYS A 214 -11.39 12.55 4.28
C LYS A 214 -10.68 11.81 5.41
N HIS A 215 -9.36 11.87 5.48
CA HIS A 215 -8.62 11.27 6.59
C HIS A 215 -7.55 12.22 7.11
N ILE A 216 -7.20 12.04 8.38
CA ILE A 216 -6.00 12.60 8.97
C ILE A 216 -5.02 11.45 9.17
N GLU A 217 -3.80 11.69 8.71
CA GLU A 217 -2.69 10.76 8.86
C GLU A 217 -1.80 11.23 9.99
N LEU A 218 -1.48 10.31 10.90
CA LEU A 218 -0.52 10.50 11.96
C LEU A 218 0.80 9.84 11.57
N SER A 219 1.90 10.44 12.00
CA SER A 219 3.25 9.88 11.87
C SER A 219 4.10 10.22 13.07
N TRP A 220 5.10 9.38 13.36
CA TRP A 220 6.07 9.62 14.43
C TRP A 220 7.43 8.99 14.15
N THR A 221 8.42 9.25 14.99
CA THR A 221 9.72 8.58 14.93
C THR A 221 9.60 7.17 15.50
N LEU A 222 10.12 6.16 14.79
CA LEU A 222 10.18 4.79 15.33
C LEU A 222 10.95 4.78 16.65
N ASN A 223 10.33 4.23 17.68
CA ASN A 223 10.93 4.01 18.98
C ASN A 223 11.81 2.75 18.92
N THR A 224 13.05 2.89 19.38
CA THR A 224 14.09 1.84 19.35
C THR A 224 14.11 0.96 20.60
N ASP A 225 13.17 1.17 21.52
CA ASP A 225 13.01 0.34 22.71
C ASP A 225 12.80 -1.13 22.31
N THR A 226 13.62 -2.02 22.85
CA THR A 226 13.61 -3.45 22.51
C THR A 226 12.40 -4.18 23.06
N THR A 227 11.71 -3.59 24.05
CA THR A 227 10.49 -4.14 24.67
C THR A 227 9.21 -3.71 23.95
N LEU A 228 9.31 -2.71 23.06
CA LEU A 228 8.19 -2.15 22.30
C LEU A 228 7.44 -3.23 21.52
N GLN A 229 6.12 -3.25 21.67
CA GLN A 229 5.21 -4.05 20.85
C GLN A 229 4.44 -3.20 19.85
N GLY A 230 4.18 -1.95 20.17
CA GLY A 230 3.39 -1.10 19.30
C GLY A 230 3.09 0.27 19.88
N TYR A 231 2.11 0.93 19.28
CA TYR A 231 1.65 2.25 19.68
C TYR A 231 0.14 2.27 19.85
N ARG A 232 -0.34 3.12 20.77
CA ARG A 232 -1.75 3.47 20.94
C ARG A 232 -1.99 4.86 20.41
N ILE A 233 -3.09 5.02 19.68
CA ILE A 233 -3.49 6.29 19.10
C ILE A 233 -4.73 6.77 19.83
N TYR A 234 -4.64 8.00 20.33
CA TYR A 234 -5.71 8.68 21.05
C TYR A 234 -6.21 9.89 20.26
N LYS A 235 -7.51 10.10 20.30
CA LYS A 235 -8.22 11.24 19.71
C LYS A 235 -8.98 11.99 20.79
N LEU A 236 -8.99 13.31 20.73
CA LEU A 236 -9.76 14.14 21.66
C LEU A 236 -11.26 14.09 21.29
N GLU A 237 -12.08 13.58 22.19
CA GLU A 237 -13.53 13.51 22.07
C GLU A 237 -14.18 13.97 23.38
N ASN A 238 -15.11 14.93 23.29
CA ASN A 238 -15.84 15.48 24.45
C ASN A 238 -14.93 15.95 25.61
N GLY A 239 -13.76 16.48 25.28
CA GLY A 239 -12.77 16.97 26.26
C GLY A 239 -11.82 15.91 26.82
N ASN A 240 -11.99 14.63 26.44
CA ASN A 240 -11.16 13.51 26.90
C ASN A 240 -10.46 12.81 25.74
N TYR A 241 -9.28 12.25 25.98
CA TYR A 241 -8.56 11.47 24.98
C TYR A 241 -9.03 10.02 25.01
N VAL A 242 -9.67 9.57 23.93
CA VAL A 242 -10.15 8.18 23.76
C VAL A 242 -9.28 7.45 22.76
N THR A 243 -9.10 6.14 22.94
CA THR A 243 -8.33 5.32 21.99
C THR A 243 -9.13 5.10 20.70
N ILE A 244 -8.49 5.29 19.55
CA ILE A 244 -9.08 5.01 18.23
C ILE A 244 -8.39 3.88 17.47
N GLY A 245 -7.22 3.43 17.94
CA GLY A 245 -6.56 2.26 17.37
C GLY A 245 -5.15 2.03 17.91
N THR A 246 -4.51 1.00 17.39
CA THR A 246 -3.12 0.64 17.69
C THR A 246 -2.35 0.33 16.41
N THR A 247 -1.03 0.40 16.48
CA THR A 247 -0.13 -0.03 15.39
C THR A 247 0.95 -0.95 15.94
N GLN A 248 1.59 -1.72 15.06
CA GLN A 248 2.73 -2.57 15.43
C GLN A 248 4.00 -1.73 15.69
N LYS A 249 4.99 -2.30 16.38
CA LYS A 249 6.25 -1.62 16.72
C LYS A 249 6.99 -1.00 15.52
N ASP A 250 6.86 -1.61 14.35
CA ASP A 250 7.53 -1.18 13.11
C ASP A 250 6.62 -0.26 12.25
N GLU A 251 5.38 0.00 12.68
CA GLU A 251 4.40 0.83 11.99
C GLU A 251 4.26 2.20 12.66
N ARG A 252 4.97 3.18 12.10
CA ARG A 252 5.00 4.57 12.59
C ARG A 252 3.94 5.50 12.00
N PHE A 253 2.92 4.94 11.37
CA PHE A 253 1.85 5.69 10.70
C PHE A 253 0.48 5.15 11.11
N TYR A 254 -0.50 6.04 11.20
CA TYR A 254 -1.89 5.67 11.45
C TYR A 254 -2.84 6.58 10.66
N ASN A 255 -3.84 6.01 9.99
CA ASN A 255 -4.84 6.77 9.23
C ASN A 255 -6.17 6.77 9.97
N ASP A 256 -6.59 7.94 10.47
CA ASP A 256 -7.96 8.17 10.96
C ASP A 256 -8.86 8.61 9.79
N PHE A 257 -9.63 7.66 9.24
CA PHE A 257 -10.56 7.94 8.14
C PHE A 257 -11.87 8.56 8.64
N ILE A 258 -11.85 9.88 8.80
CA ILE A 258 -12.98 10.69 9.28
C ILE A 258 -14.21 10.60 8.37
N GLY A 259 -14.02 10.48 7.05
CA GLY A 259 -15.12 10.38 6.08
C GLY A 259 -15.71 11.73 5.61
N ALA A 260 -15.23 12.85 6.15
CA ALA A 260 -15.67 14.20 5.79
C ALA A 260 -14.51 15.19 5.65
N THR A 261 -14.74 16.26 4.90
CA THR A 261 -13.79 17.38 4.69
C THR A 261 -14.15 18.56 5.59
N GLY A 262 -13.16 19.34 6.03
CA GLY A 262 -13.33 20.46 6.96
C GLY A 262 -13.47 20.04 8.42
N VAL A 263 -12.99 18.84 8.78
CA VAL A 263 -13.06 18.31 10.14
C VAL A 263 -11.71 18.43 10.80
N SER A 264 -11.65 19.19 11.89
CA SER A 264 -10.47 19.30 12.75
C SER A 264 -10.50 18.21 13.82
N ALA A 265 -9.36 17.56 14.06
CA ALA A 265 -9.20 16.60 15.16
C ALA A 265 -7.80 16.69 15.78
N SER A 266 -7.75 16.45 17.09
CA SER A 266 -6.56 16.51 17.92
C SER A 266 -6.21 15.13 18.44
N TYR A 267 -4.92 14.80 18.45
CA TYR A 267 -4.45 13.46 18.78
C TYR A 267 -3.15 13.41 19.54
N LYS A 268 -2.96 12.28 20.20
CA LYS A 268 -1.76 11.90 20.94
C LYS A 268 -1.45 10.44 20.68
N VAL A 269 -0.18 10.08 20.83
CA VAL A 269 0.30 8.71 20.64
C VAL A 269 1.06 8.28 21.88
N ALA A 270 0.89 7.04 22.29
CA ALA A 270 1.69 6.41 23.34
C ALA A 270 2.33 5.13 22.82
N ALA A 271 3.46 4.75 23.41
CA ALA A 271 4.16 3.50 23.10
C ALA A 271 3.76 2.43 24.12
N ILE A 272 3.62 1.18 23.65
CA ILE A 272 3.17 0.03 24.44
C ILE A 272 4.20 -1.10 24.37
N ASP A 273 4.56 -1.70 25.50
CA ASP A 273 5.41 -2.90 25.57
C ASP A 273 4.61 -4.22 25.68
N GLY A 274 5.32 -5.34 25.82
CA GLY A 274 4.71 -6.68 25.98
C GLY A 274 3.92 -6.88 27.26
N SER A 275 4.22 -6.11 28.30
CA SER A 275 3.49 -6.09 29.57
C SER A 275 2.34 -5.09 29.58
N LEU A 276 1.99 -4.52 28.41
CA LEU A 276 0.97 -3.49 28.27
C LEU A 276 1.25 -2.29 29.19
N ASN A 277 2.53 -2.00 29.48
CA ASN A 277 2.89 -0.71 30.05
C ASN A 277 2.84 0.31 28.94
N GLU A 278 2.17 1.41 29.23
CA GLU A 278 1.98 2.50 28.30
C GLU A 278 2.82 3.69 28.72
N SER A 279 3.53 4.28 27.76
CA SER A 279 4.25 5.53 27.99
C SER A 279 3.29 6.65 28.38
N ALA A 280 3.81 7.76 28.90
CA ALA A 280 3.01 8.99 28.89
C ALA A 280 2.58 9.34 27.45
N LEU A 281 1.45 10.03 27.31
CA LEU A 281 0.97 10.49 26.00
C LEU A 281 1.95 11.50 25.39
N SER A 282 2.12 11.45 24.07
CA SER A 282 2.89 12.46 23.32
C SER A 282 2.32 13.88 23.49
N LEU A 283 3.07 14.85 22.98
CA LEU A 283 2.50 16.17 22.70
C LEU A 283 1.29 16.04 21.77
N GLU A 284 0.31 16.91 22.00
CA GLU A 284 -0.89 17.00 21.17
C GLU A 284 -0.53 17.52 19.78
N VAL A 285 -1.11 16.88 18.76
CA VAL A 285 -1.07 17.35 17.38
C VAL A 285 -2.49 17.53 16.87
N THR A 286 -2.71 18.56 16.06
CA THR A 286 -4.03 18.84 15.47
C THR A 286 -3.87 19.01 13.97
N ALA A 287 -4.83 18.47 13.21
CA ALA A 287 -4.93 18.69 11.78
C ALA A 287 -6.41 18.79 11.36
N GLU A 288 -6.65 19.31 10.17
CA GLU A 288 -7.98 19.46 9.58
C GLU A 288 -8.03 18.81 8.20
N THR A 289 -9.06 18.02 7.91
CA THR A 289 -9.28 17.51 6.56
C THR A 289 -9.61 18.66 5.60
N LYS A 290 -9.10 18.62 4.37
CA LYS A 290 -9.17 19.78 3.45
C LYS A 290 -9.48 19.38 2.01
N GLN A 291 -10.01 20.34 1.25
CA GLN A 291 -10.12 20.21 -0.20
C GLN A 291 -8.71 20.06 -0.81
N MET A 292 -8.59 19.20 -1.82
CA MET A 292 -7.32 18.87 -2.46
C MET A 292 -7.43 19.04 -3.97
N ASN A 293 -6.43 19.69 -4.58
CA ASN A 293 -6.30 19.71 -6.03
C ASN A 293 -5.72 18.38 -6.55
N ASP A 294 -5.74 18.16 -7.86
CA ASP A 294 -5.30 16.89 -8.48
C ASP A 294 -3.83 16.55 -8.16
N ASP A 295 -2.95 17.54 -8.07
CA ASP A 295 -1.56 17.34 -7.72
C ASP A 295 -1.39 16.86 -6.28
N GLU A 296 -2.17 17.42 -5.34
CA GLU A 296 -2.23 16.96 -3.95
C GLU A 296 -2.79 15.53 -3.87
N TRP A 297 -3.83 15.19 -4.65
CA TRP A 297 -4.39 13.84 -4.73
C TRP A 297 -3.36 12.84 -5.21
N LEU A 298 -2.67 13.12 -6.31
CA LEU A 298 -1.65 12.24 -6.87
C LEU A 298 -0.43 12.13 -5.95
N THR A 299 -0.05 13.21 -5.28
CA THR A 299 1.04 13.19 -4.30
C THR A 299 0.67 12.35 -3.08
N MET A 300 -0.55 12.46 -2.54
CA MET A 300 -1.03 11.58 -1.48
C MET A 300 -1.00 10.11 -1.90
N LEU A 301 -1.49 9.80 -3.11
CA LEU A 301 -1.47 8.44 -3.64
C LEU A 301 -0.04 7.89 -3.72
N GLN A 302 0.88 8.63 -4.33
CA GLN A 302 2.26 8.20 -4.46
C GLN A 302 2.96 8.11 -3.10
N GLU A 303 2.76 9.07 -2.18
CA GLU A 303 3.42 9.10 -0.87
C GLU A 303 2.95 7.94 0.02
N SER A 304 1.65 7.68 0.11
CA SER A 304 1.13 6.56 0.89
C SER A 304 1.60 5.24 0.29
N THR A 305 1.48 5.04 -1.04
CA THR A 305 1.92 3.80 -1.69
C THR A 305 3.43 3.58 -1.61
N PHE A 306 4.23 4.66 -1.65
CA PHE A 306 5.69 4.61 -1.53
C PHE A 306 6.17 3.96 -0.23
N ARG A 307 5.40 4.08 0.87
CA ARG A 307 5.75 3.49 2.16
C ARG A 307 5.83 1.97 2.13
N PHE A 308 5.10 1.32 1.23
CA PHE A 308 5.25 -0.12 1.02
C PHE A 308 6.67 -0.48 0.55
N PHE A 309 7.28 0.39 -0.26
CA PHE A 309 8.62 0.23 -0.81
C PHE A 309 9.72 0.81 0.09
N TRP A 310 9.34 1.70 1.00
CA TRP A 310 10.28 2.36 1.90
C TRP A 310 10.31 1.76 3.30
N ASP A 311 9.19 1.81 4.01
CA ASP A 311 9.03 1.37 5.39
C ASP A 311 8.82 -0.14 5.48
N TYR A 312 8.07 -0.73 4.55
CA TYR A 312 7.79 -2.17 4.53
C TYR A 312 8.80 -3.01 3.72
N ALA A 313 9.86 -2.39 3.20
CA ALA A 313 10.96 -3.11 2.55
C ALA A 313 11.66 -4.08 3.51
N HIS A 314 12.26 -5.14 2.98
CA HIS A 314 13.00 -6.09 3.79
C HIS A 314 14.24 -5.42 4.42
N PRO A 315 14.42 -5.48 5.75
CA PRO A 315 15.41 -4.67 6.44
C PRO A 315 16.85 -5.11 6.17
N VAL A 316 17.11 -6.30 5.61
CA VAL A 316 18.48 -6.76 5.28
C VAL A 316 18.84 -6.46 3.83
N SER A 317 17.98 -6.78 2.88
CA SER A 317 18.24 -6.62 1.45
C SER A 317 17.82 -5.26 0.90
N GLY A 318 16.85 -4.59 1.54
CA GLY A 318 16.15 -3.45 0.94
C GLY A 318 15.23 -3.82 -0.23
N LEU A 319 15.17 -5.10 -0.62
CA LEU A 319 14.23 -5.63 -1.60
C LEU A 319 12.81 -5.66 -1.01
N ILE A 320 11.84 -5.83 -1.89
CA ILE A 320 10.43 -5.63 -1.58
C ILE A 320 9.77 -6.97 -1.32
N ARG A 321 9.06 -7.06 -0.20
CA ARG A 321 8.28 -8.25 0.14
C ARG A 321 7.17 -8.43 -0.89
N GLU A 322 6.93 -9.69 -1.28
CA GLU A 322 5.88 -10.05 -2.25
C GLU A 322 4.53 -9.43 -1.89
N ARG A 323 4.13 -9.59 -0.63
CA ARG A 323 2.90 -9.05 -0.06
C ARG A 323 3.08 -8.74 1.42
N THR A 324 2.16 -7.98 1.98
CA THR A 324 2.03 -7.92 3.44
C THR A 324 1.84 -9.32 4.02
N GLY A 325 2.62 -9.65 5.06
CA GLY A 325 2.60 -10.96 5.71
C GLY A 325 3.62 -11.97 5.15
N SER A 326 4.33 -11.66 4.06
CA SER A 326 5.33 -12.56 3.44
C SER A 326 6.61 -12.79 4.24
N LYS A 327 6.75 -12.21 5.44
CA LYS A 327 7.92 -12.34 6.32
C LYS A 327 9.23 -12.01 5.57
N ASN A 328 10.07 -13.01 5.27
CA ASN A 328 11.36 -12.83 4.60
C ASN A 328 11.29 -13.04 3.08
N THR A 329 10.15 -13.42 2.51
CA THR A 329 10.01 -13.59 1.05
C THR A 329 9.97 -12.24 0.35
N VAL A 330 10.97 -11.97 -0.49
CA VAL A 330 11.04 -10.81 -1.37
C VAL A 330 10.87 -11.24 -2.82
N THR A 331 10.22 -10.40 -3.62
CA THR A 331 9.94 -10.65 -5.05
C THR A 331 10.87 -9.85 -5.94
N ILE A 332 11.39 -10.44 -7.01
CA ILE A 332 12.35 -9.77 -7.89
C ILE A 332 11.69 -8.74 -8.79
N GLY A 333 10.62 -9.05 -9.52
CA GLY A 333 9.98 -8.06 -10.39
C GLY A 333 9.28 -6.96 -9.61
N GLY A 334 8.57 -7.30 -8.52
CA GLY A 334 8.04 -6.30 -7.60
C GLY A 334 9.13 -5.41 -6.97
N SER A 335 10.34 -5.94 -6.76
CA SER A 335 11.49 -5.12 -6.36
C SER A 335 12.02 -4.24 -7.49
N GLY A 336 11.96 -4.67 -8.75
CA GLY A 336 12.23 -3.84 -9.92
C GLY A 336 11.32 -2.62 -9.98
N PHE A 337 10.02 -2.82 -9.73
CA PHE A 337 9.05 -1.74 -9.61
C PHE A 337 9.38 -0.84 -8.42
N GLY A 338 9.78 -1.45 -7.30
CA GLY A 338 10.24 -0.76 -6.11
C GLY A 338 11.46 0.14 -6.34
N VAL A 339 12.44 -0.30 -7.14
CA VAL A 339 13.59 0.55 -7.51
C VAL A 339 13.11 1.83 -8.22
N MET A 340 12.15 1.73 -9.14
CA MET A 340 11.57 2.91 -9.81
C MET A 340 10.73 3.76 -8.85
N ALA A 341 10.03 3.15 -7.90
CA ALA A 341 9.34 3.85 -6.82
C ALA A 341 10.32 4.65 -5.93
N LEU A 342 11.52 4.12 -5.66
CA LEU A 342 12.59 4.83 -4.95
C LEU A 342 13.04 6.09 -5.70
N LEU A 343 13.21 6.03 -7.01
CA LEU A 343 13.56 7.21 -7.82
C LEU A 343 12.44 8.27 -7.73
N THR A 344 11.19 7.82 -7.83
CA THR A 344 10.01 8.68 -7.68
C THR A 344 9.97 9.35 -6.31
N GLY A 345 10.22 8.59 -5.24
CA GLY A 345 10.22 9.12 -3.86
C GLY A 345 11.32 10.16 -3.63
N ILE A 346 12.48 10.03 -4.29
CA ILE A 346 13.52 11.06 -4.28
C ILE A 346 13.03 12.32 -5.01
N GLU A 347 12.50 12.16 -6.23
CA GLU A 347 12.07 13.29 -7.07
C GLU A 347 10.90 14.07 -6.45
N ARG A 348 10.01 13.37 -5.75
CA ARG A 348 8.87 13.95 -5.04
C ARG A 348 9.21 14.44 -3.63
N GLY A 349 10.44 14.23 -3.16
CA GLY A 349 10.88 14.69 -1.84
C GLY A 349 10.29 13.90 -0.66
N PHE A 350 9.78 12.68 -0.89
CA PHE A 350 9.35 11.78 0.20
C PHE A 350 10.55 11.28 1.01
N VAL A 351 11.69 11.14 0.34
CA VAL A 351 13.00 10.86 0.93
C VAL A 351 14.05 11.74 0.26
N THR A 352 15.16 11.98 0.95
CA THR A 352 16.28 12.70 0.34
C THR A 352 17.01 11.82 -0.68
N ARG A 353 17.70 12.43 -1.64
CA ARG A 353 18.56 11.69 -2.59
C ARG A 353 19.60 10.84 -1.87
N GLN A 354 20.17 11.33 -0.75
CA GLN A 354 21.12 10.57 0.05
C GLN A 354 20.48 9.30 0.66
N GLN A 355 19.28 9.41 1.22
CA GLN A 355 18.54 8.27 1.76
C GLN A 355 18.19 7.27 0.66
N GLY A 356 17.65 7.75 -0.47
CA GLY A 356 17.31 6.91 -1.61
C GLY A 356 18.53 6.22 -2.22
N ARG A 357 19.65 6.94 -2.38
CA ARG A 357 20.94 6.37 -2.82
C ARG A 357 21.41 5.27 -1.88
N GLY A 358 21.38 5.51 -0.57
CA GLY A 358 21.74 4.51 0.43
C GLY A 358 20.88 3.24 0.34
N ARG A 359 19.57 3.39 0.08
CA ARG A 359 18.67 2.26 -0.16
C ARG A 359 19.01 1.50 -1.43
N VAL A 360 19.26 2.20 -2.55
CA VAL A 360 19.61 1.57 -3.82
C VAL A 360 20.97 0.85 -3.74
N LEU A 361 21.98 1.43 -3.05
CA LEU A 361 23.24 0.73 -2.76
C LEU A 361 23.00 -0.60 -2.05
N LYS A 362 22.15 -0.60 -1.02
CA LYS A 362 21.82 -1.79 -0.25
C LYS A 362 21.21 -2.88 -1.14
N ILE A 363 20.27 -2.49 -2.01
CA ILE A 363 19.63 -3.38 -2.98
C ILE A 363 20.66 -3.98 -3.95
N VAL A 364 21.44 -3.15 -4.64
CA VAL A 364 22.38 -3.64 -5.67
C VAL A 364 23.51 -4.47 -5.06
N ASN A 365 23.99 -4.10 -3.87
CA ASN A 365 24.99 -4.90 -3.15
C ASN A 365 24.41 -6.26 -2.73
N PHE A 366 23.16 -6.31 -2.28
CA PHE A 366 22.51 -7.59 -1.95
C PHE A 366 22.35 -8.47 -3.19
N LEU A 367 21.91 -7.89 -4.31
CA LEU A 367 21.74 -8.59 -5.58
C LEU A 367 23.06 -9.12 -6.14
N GLU A 368 24.16 -8.39 -5.97
CA GLU A 368 25.49 -8.81 -6.43
C GLU A 368 26.13 -9.85 -5.52
N THR A 369 26.04 -9.69 -4.20
CA THR A 369 26.87 -10.44 -3.25
C THR A 369 26.16 -11.58 -2.53
N LYS A 370 24.81 -11.59 -2.50
CA LYS A 370 24.03 -12.57 -1.73
C LYS A 370 22.97 -13.29 -2.55
N ALA A 371 22.31 -12.60 -3.47
CA ALA A 371 21.20 -13.19 -4.23
C ALA A 371 21.69 -14.32 -5.15
N GLU A 372 21.05 -15.48 -5.06
CA GLU A 372 21.27 -16.58 -5.99
C GLU A 372 20.86 -16.19 -7.41
N ARG A 373 21.70 -16.56 -8.38
CA ARG A 373 21.50 -16.31 -9.80
C ARG A 373 21.71 -17.58 -10.60
N PHE A 374 20.99 -17.68 -11.71
CA PHE A 374 20.89 -18.84 -12.57
C PHE A 374 21.10 -18.38 -14.01
N HIS A 375 22.32 -18.57 -14.53
CA HIS A 375 22.73 -17.96 -15.81
C HIS A 375 22.50 -16.43 -15.80
N GLY A 376 22.88 -15.81 -14.68
CA GLY A 376 22.70 -14.38 -14.42
C GLY A 376 21.26 -13.90 -14.24
N ALA A 377 20.23 -14.74 -14.41
CA ALA A 377 18.86 -14.39 -14.02
C ALA A 377 18.64 -14.65 -12.52
N TRP A 378 17.75 -13.91 -11.89
CA TRP A 378 17.30 -14.18 -10.52
C TRP A 378 16.04 -15.06 -10.53
N PRO A 379 15.75 -15.78 -9.44
CA PRO A 379 14.46 -16.44 -9.28
C PRO A 379 13.33 -15.43 -9.07
N HIS A 380 12.09 -15.90 -9.16
CA HIS A 380 10.91 -15.10 -8.81
C HIS A 380 11.01 -14.60 -7.36
N TRP A 381 11.20 -15.53 -6.41
CA TRP A 381 11.31 -15.22 -4.99
C TRP A 381 12.66 -15.55 -4.39
N LEU A 382 13.11 -14.66 -3.52
CA LEU A 382 14.28 -14.83 -2.67
C LEU A 382 13.89 -14.71 -1.20
N ASN A 383 14.65 -15.37 -0.34
CA ASN A 383 14.71 -14.99 1.06
C ASN A 383 15.53 -13.71 1.18
N GLY A 384 14.91 -12.60 1.58
CA GLY A 384 15.53 -11.28 1.66
C GLY A 384 16.60 -11.14 2.74
N GLU A 385 16.78 -12.12 3.63
CA GLU A 385 17.85 -12.16 4.61
C GLU A 385 19.09 -12.88 4.05
N THR A 386 18.87 -14.04 3.44
CA THR A 386 19.96 -14.94 3.03
C THR A 386 20.35 -14.83 1.57
N GLY A 387 19.45 -14.34 0.71
CA GLY A 387 19.63 -14.32 -0.75
C GLY A 387 19.38 -15.67 -1.43
N LYS A 388 18.84 -16.66 -0.72
CA LYS A 388 18.51 -17.98 -1.27
C LYS A 388 17.17 -17.99 -2.00
N VAL A 389 17.06 -18.78 -3.07
CA VAL A 389 15.80 -19.00 -3.78
C VAL A 389 14.73 -19.55 -2.84
N ILE A 390 13.51 -19.02 -2.96
CA ILE A 390 12.31 -19.62 -2.40
C ILE A 390 11.51 -20.15 -3.60
N PRO A 391 11.39 -21.48 -3.77
CA PRO A 391 10.72 -22.04 -4.94
C PRO A 391 9.25 -21.63 -5.04
N PHE A 392 8.81 -21.21 -6.23
CA PHE A 392 7.42 -20.94 -6.56
C PHE A 392 6.76 -22.20 -7.14
N GLY A 393 6.63 -23.23 -6.30
CA GLY A 393 6.17 -24.55 -6.71
C GLY A 393 7.32 -25.50 -7.04
N THR A 394 6.99 -26.69 -7.58
CA THR A 394 7.95 -27.81 -7.67
C THR A 394 9.08 -27.59 -8.66
N TYR A 395 8.81 -26.98 -9.82
CA TYR A 395 9.79 -26.86 -10.92
C TYR A 395 10.34 -25.44 -11.11
N ASP A 396 9.86 -24.48 -10.30
CA ASP A 396 10.30 -23.09 -10.33
C ASP A 396 11.15 -22.78 -9.09
N ASP A 397 12.36 -23.31 -9.10
CA ASP A 397 13.39 -23.16 -8.07
C ASP A 397 14.71 -22.60 -8.65
N GLY A 398 14.62 -21.97 -9.82
CA GLY A 398 15.75 -21.42 -10.56
C GLY A 398 15.45 -20.02 -11.09
N GLY A 399 16.03 -19.66 -12.23
CA GLY A 399 15.86 -18.32 -12.77
C GLY A 399 14.50 -18.13 -13.44
N ASP A 400 13.88 -17.00 -13.11
CA ASP A 400 12.70 -16.46 -13.77
C ASP A 400 13.13 -15.25 -14.61
N LEU A 401 13.07 -15.40 -15.93
CA LEU A 401 13.53 -14.37 -16.85
C LEU A 401 12.56 -13.18 -16.94
N VAL A 402 11.27 -13.38 -16.67
CA VAL A 402 10.27 -12.32 -16.68
C VAL A 402 10.49 -11.39 -15.49
N GLU A 403 10.57 -11.95 -14.29
CA GLU A 403 10.84 -11.21 -13.05
C GLU A 403 12.21 -10.54 -13.11
N THR A 404 13.23 -11.24 -13.63
CA THR A 404 14.56 -10.66 -13.90
C THR A 404 14.48 -9.44 -14.81
N SER A 405 13.65 -9.50 -15.86
CA SER A 405 13.49 -8.39 -16.81
C SER A 405 12.77 -7.19 -16.17
N PHE A 406 11.80 -7.43 -15.28
CA PHE A 406 11.18 -6.38 -14.49
C PHE A 406 12.17 -5.71 -13.52
N MET A 407 13.03 -6.50 -12.87
CA MET A 407 14.15 -5.97 -12.07
C MET A 407 15.10 -5.12 -12.92
N LEU A 408 15.58 -5.65 -14.03
CA LEU A 408 16.52 -4.95 -14.91
C LEU A 408 15.93 -3.67 -15.50
N GLN A 409 14.63 -3.65 -15.79
CA GLN A 409 13.93 -2.43 -16.20
C GLN A 409 14.09 -1.32 -15.15
N GLY A 410 13.87 -1.63 -13.85
CA GLY A 410 14.06 -0.68 -12.78
C GLY A 410 15.52 -0.29 -12.53
N LEU A 411 16.44 -1.26 -12.57
CA LEU A 411 17.87 -1.00 -12.41
C LEU A 411 18.42 -0.12 -13.53
N LEU A 412 18.04 -0.36 -14.79
CA LEU A 412 18.51 0.46 -15.92
C LEU A 412 17.97 1.89 -15.86
N ALA A 413 16.77 2.12 -15.30
CA ALA A 413 16.31 3.46 -14.98
C ALA A 413 17.19 4.10 -13.88
N ALA A 414 17.46 3.37 -12.79
CA ALA A 414 18.32 3.85 -11.70
C ALA A 414 19.75 4.16 -12.17
N ARG A 415 20.32 3.35 -13.09
CA ARG A 415 21.64 3.56 -13.71
C ARG A 415 21.76 4.93 -14.36
N LYS A 416 20.67 5.47 -14.89
CA LYS A 416 20.64 6.80 -15.54
C LYS A 416 20.20 7.92 -14.61
N TYR A 417 19.43 7.62 -13.56
CA TYR A 417 19.01 8.61 -12.56
C TYR A 417 20.14 9.01 -11.60
N PHE A 418 20.99 8.05 -11.22
CA PHE A 418 22.15 8.29 -10.35
C PHE A 418 23.36 8.73 -11.18
N ASP A 419 23.34 9.97 -11.65
CA ASP A 419 24.30 10.58 -12.59
C ASP A 419 25.33 11.53 -11.94
N GLN A 420 25.32 11.67 -10.61
CA GLN A 420 26.27 12.53 -9.91
C GLN A 420 27.66 11.89 -9.85
N ASN A 421 28.68 12.74 -9.87
CA ASN A 421 30.08 12.35 -9.68
C ASN A 421 30.35 12.10 -8.19
N SER A 422 30.05 10.89 -7.72
CA SER A 422 30.26 10.46 -6.34
C SER A 422 30.53 8.96 -6.30
N ALA A 423 31.39 8.52 -5.37
CA ALA A 423 31.78 7.11 -5.28
C ALA A 423 30.58 6.17 -5.12
N GLU A 424 29.55 6.58 -4.39
CA GLU A 424 28.34 5.79 -4.19
C GLU A 424 27.50 5.68 -5.48
N GLU A 425 27.27 6.77 -6.21
CA GLU A 425 26.52 6.71 -7.48
C GLU A 425 27.32 6.01 -8.58
N ASP A 426 28.65 6.18 -8.60
CA ASP A 426 29.56 5.43 -9.47
C ASP A 426 29.46 3.92 -9.19
N SER A 427 29.39 3.54 -7.91
CA SER A 427 29.19 2.15 -7.50
C SER A 427 27.84 1.61 -7.96
N ILE A 428 26.73 2.35 -7.76
CA ILE A 428 25.41 1.96 -8.27
C ILE A 428 25.48 1.68 -9.77
N ARG A 429 26.00 2.63 -10.56
CA ARG A 429 26.06 2.48 -12.02
C ARG A 429 26.93 1.28 -12.43
N SER A 430 28.04 1.06 -11.75
CA SER A 430 28.97 -0.03 -12.04
C SER A 430 28.39 -1.40 -11.70
N VAL A 431 27.79 -1.56 -10.51
CA VAL A 431 27.15 -2.81 -10.09
C VAL A 431 25.97 -3.14 -11.01
N ILE A 432 25.10 -2.17 -11.30
CA ILE A 432 23.97 -2.37 -12.21
C ILE A 432 24.45 -2.79 -13.60
N THR A 433 25.51 -2.16 -14.11
CA THR A 433 26.08 -2.50 -15.42
C THR A 433 26.59 -3.95 -15.43
N ARG A 434 27.31 -4.39 -14.39
CA ARG A 434 27.74 -5.79 -14.28
C ARG A 434 26.57 -6.76 -14.23
N LEU A 435 25.61 -6.52 -13.33
CA LEU A 435 24.43 -7.37 -13.18
C LEU A 435 23.68 -7.51 -14.51
N TRP A 436 23.47 -6.40 -15.22
CA TRP A 436 22.86 -6.36 -16.55
C TRP A 436 23.65 -7.17 -17.59
N GLU A 437 24.96 -6.95 -17.65
CA GLU A 437 25.85 -7.61 -18.61
C GLU A 437 26.03 -9.11 -18.35
N GLU A 438 25.83 -9.56 -17.11
CA GLU A 438 25.95 -10.97 -16.71
C GLU A 438 24.65 -11.77 -16.90
N THR A 439 23.51 -11.14 -17.18
CA THR A 439 22.26 -11.87 -17.44
C THR A 439 22.31 -12.51 -18.83
N GLU A 440 22.33 -13.85 -18.88
CA GLU A 440 22.49 -14.65 -20.09
C GLU A 440 21.16 -14.85 -20.83
N PHE A 441 20.59 -13.82 -21.47
CA PHE A 441 19.32 -13.96 -22.20
C PHE A 441 19.38 -15.01 -23.32
N ASP A 442 20.55 -15.20 -23.94
CA ASP A 442 20.78 -16.23 -24.94
C ASP A 442 20.70 -17.66 -24.39
N TRP A 443 21.10 -17.89 -23.13
CA TRP A 443 20.86 -19.16 -22.43
C TRP A 443 19.36 -19.50 -22.36
N TYR A 444 18.53 -18.52 -22.04
CA TYR A 444 17.07 -18.65 -21.94
C TYR A 444 16.37 -18.83 -23.30
N ARG A 445 17.11 -18.89 -24.41
CA ARG A 445 16.58 -19.44 -25.66
C ARG A 445 16.50 -20.96 -25.64
N ARG A 446 17.13 -21.63 -24.67
CA ARG A 446 17.32 -23.09 -24.57
C ARG A 446 18.17 -23.71 -25.67
N THR A 447 18.00 -23.29 -26.92
CA THR A 447 18.85 -23.64 -28.05
C THR A 447 19.11 -22.42 -28.92
N SER A 448 20.23 -22.41 -29.65
CA SER A 448 20.56 -21.33 -30.59
C SER A 448 19.59 -21.21 -31.77
N SER A 449 18.80 -22.26 -32.04
CA SER A 449 17.77 -22.32 -33.09
C SER A 449 16.37 -21.96 -32.60
N SER A 450 16.14 -21.86 -31.29
CA SER A 450 14.84 -21.50 -30.74
C SER A 450 14.45 -20.08 -31.15
N ASN A 451 13.20 -19.92 -31.59
CA ASN A 451 12.58 -18.63 -31.82
C ASN A 451 11.96 -18.03 -30.55
N PHE A 452 12.00 -18.75 -29.43
CA PHE A 452 11.38 -18.33 -28.16
C PHE A 452 12.45 -18.14 -27.09
N LEU A 453 12.22 -17.13 -26.26
CA LEU A 453 12.73 -17.11 -24.88
C LEU A 453 11.80 -17.96 -24.01
N TYR A 454 12.37 -18.64 -23.02
CA TYR A 454 11.64 -19.41 -22.03
C TYR A 454 11.61 -18.66 -20.72
N TRP A 455 10.47 -18.74 -20.04
CA TRP A 455 10.24 -18.04 -18.79
C TRP A 455 11.18 -18.51 -17.69
N HIS A 456 11.33 -19.84 -17.53
CA HIS A 456 12.04 -20.43 -16.39
C HIS A 456 13.18 -21.35 -16.84
N TRP A 457 14.23 -21.39 -16.02
CA TRP A 457 15.23 -22.44 -16.02
C TRP A 457 15.60 -22.84 -14.60
N SER A 458 15.60 -24.13 -14.31
CA SER A 458 15.92 -24.68 -13.00
C SER A 458 17.30 -25.36 -12.97
N PRO A 459 18.11 -25.20 -11.91
CA PRO A 459 19.33 -25.99 -11.73
C PRO A 459 19.05 -27.48 -11.50
N ASN A 460 17.88 -27.82 -10.94
CA ASN A 460 17.50 -29.19 -10.57
C ASN A 460 16.62 -29.87 -11.63
N TYR A 461 15.87 -29.07 -12.39
CA TYR A 461 14.87 -29.54 -13.35
C TYR A 461 15.08 -28.98 -14.77
N ALA A 462 16.13 -28.21 -15.02
CA ALA A 462 16.41 -27.59 -16.30
C ALA A 462 15.17 -26.88 -16.89
N TRP A 463 14.67 -27.35 -18.02
CA TRP A 463 13.56 -26.72 -18.75
C TRP A 463 12.19 -27.36 -18.49
N GLN A 464 11.98 -28.09 -17.39
CA GLN A 464 10.73 -28.83 -17.15
C GLN A 464 9.48 -27.95 -17.08
N MET A 465 9.60 -26.71 -16.56
CA MET A 465 8.51 -25.71 -16.65
C MET A 465 8.09 -25.43 -18.10
N ASN A 466 9.05 -25.47 -19.03
CA ASN A 466 8.87 -25.45 -20.49
C ASN A 466 7.90 -24.37 -21.01
N MET A 467 7.88 -23.19 -20.38
CA MET A 467 6.95 -22.12 -20.72
C MET A 467 7.59 -21.14 -21.70
N GLN A 468 7.14 -21.20 -22.96
CA GLN A 468 7.57 -20.27 -24.01
C GLN A 468 6.94 -18.89 -23.78
N LEU A 469 7.74 -17.84 -23.94
CA LEU A 469 7.25 -16.47 -23.91
C LEU A 469 6.73 -16.09 -25.29
N ALA A 470 5.41 -15.96 -25.42
CA ALA A 470 4.76 -15.46 -26.63
C ALA A 470 3.65 -14.50 -26.23
N GLY A 471 3.65 -13.32 -26.83
CA GLY A 471 2.67 -12.28 -26.58
C GLY A 471 1.32 -12.57 -27.23
N TRP A 472 0.30 -11.76 -26.99
CA TRP A 472 0.33 -10.56 -26.16
C TRP A 472 0.16 -10.89 -24.68
N ASN A 473 1.07 -10.42 -23.83
CA ASN A 473 0.98 -10.50 -22.38
C ASN A 473 1.94 -9.48 -21.72
N GLU A 474 2.31 -9.65 -20.46
CA GLU A 474 3.18 -8.77 -19.70
C GLU A 474 4.67 -8.81 -20.08
N THR A 475 5.09 -9.71 -20.98
CA THR A 475 6.51 -10.10 -21.15
C THR A 475 7.27 -9.42 -22.29
N MET A 476 6.71 -8.37 -22.90
CA MET A 476 7.36 -7.62 -24.00
C MET A 476 8.77 -7.12 -23.62
N ILE A 477 8.94 -6.62 -22.39
CA ILE A 477 10.22 -6.08 -21.90
C ILE A 477 11.32 -7.14 -21.87
N VAL A 478 10.98 -8.43 -21.73
CA VAL A 478 11.94 -9.53 -21.74
C VAL A 478 12.64 -9.63 -23.09
N TYR A 479 11.87 -9.53 -24.18
CA TYR A 479 12.41 -9.53 -25.53
C TYR A 479 13.19 -8.26 -25.84
N LEU A 480 12.69 -7.09 -25.42
CA LEU A 480 13.41 -5.82 -25.60
C LEU A 480 14.78 -5.86 -24.92
N LEU A 481 14.83 -6.32 -23.67
CA LEU A 481 16.07 -6.45 -22.91
C LEU A 481 16.96 -7.55 -23.49
N GLY A 482 16.43 -8.72 -23.85
CA GLY A 482 17.23 -9.77 -24.47
C GLY A 482 17.91 -9.34 -25.77
N ILE A 483 17.24 -8.52 -26.59
CA ILE A 483 17.80 -7.97 -27.83
C ILE A 483 18.79 -6.83 -27.54
N ALA A 484 18.55 -6.06 -26.47
CA ALA A 484 19.42 -4.98 -26.02
C ALA A 484 20.69 -5.45 -25.29
N SER A 485 20.69 -6.67 -24.72
CA SER A 485 21.81 -7.18 -23.91
C SER A 485 23.13 -7.03 -24.67
N PRO A 486 24.16 -6.39 -24.08
CA PRO A 486 25.41 -6.10 -24.78
C PRO A 486 26.35 -7.31 -24.85
N LYS A 487 26.20 -8.32 -23.96
CA LYS A 487 27.05 -9.51 -23.92
C LYS A 487 26.31 -10.79 -24.31
N HIS A 488 25.05 -10.91 -23.90
CA HIS A 488 24.23 -12.10 -24.07
C HIS A 488 22.99 -11.79 -24.91
N SER A 489 23.20 -11.10 -26.04
CA SER A 489 22.11 -10.66 -26.91
C SER A 489 21.42 -11.82 -27.60
N VAL A 490 20.11 -11.70 -27.83
CA VAL A 490 19.37 -12.58 -28.73
C VAL A 490 19.06 -11.90 -30.07
N PRO A 491 18.87 -12.66 -31.18
CA PRO A 491 18.55 -12.07 -32.46
C PRO A 491 17.25 -11.25 -32.44
N ALA A 492 17.24 -10.07 -33.07
CA ALA A 492 16.05 -9.23 -33.12
C ALA A 492 14.84 -9.90 -33.81
N SER A 493 15.09 -10.90 -34.66
CA SER A 493 14.03 -11.71 -35.28
C SER A 493 13.16 -12.45 -34.27
N LEU A 494 13.64 -12.70 -33.04
CA LEU A 494 12.84 -13.30 -31.96
C LEU A 494 11.68 -12.40 -31.54
N TYR A 495 11.76 -11.09 -31.78
CA TYR A 495 10.62 -10.20 -31.53
C TYR A 495 9.42 -10.56 -32.43
N ALA A 496 9.66 -10.82 -33.72
CA ALA A 496 8.60 -11.23 -34.64
C ALA A 496 8.26 -12.74 -34.52
N ASN A 497 9.29 -13.58 -34.42
CA ASN A 497 9.15 -15.05 -34.51
C ASN A 497 8.89 -15.73 -33.17
N GLY A 498 9.10 -15.04 -32.05
CA GLY A 498 8.84 -15.51 -30.70
C GLY A 498 7.72 -14.70 -30.05
N TRP A 499 8.03 -13.45 -29.68
CA TRP A 499 7.09 -12.55 -29.01
C TRP A 499 5.79 -12.35 -29.80
N ALA A 500 5.87 -11.87 -31.04
CA ALA A 500 4.70 -11.58 -31.87
C ALA A 500 4.22 -12.76 -32.71
N SER A 501 4.54 -14.00 -32.29
CA SER A 501 4.30 -15.21 -33.09
C SER A 501 3.00 -15.94 -32.79
N HIS A 502 2.40 -15.69 -31.61
CA HIS A 502 1.16 -16.36 -31.25
C HIS A 502 0.05 -16.00 -32.24
N SER A 503 -0.81 -16.96 -32.57
CA SER A 503 -1.89 -16.77 -33.56
C SER A 503 -2.87 -15.67 -33.17
N SER A 504 -3.03 -15.40 -31.87
CA SER A 504 -3.87 -14.34 -31.31
C SER A 504 -3.12 -13.03 -31.02
N TYR A 505 -1.85 -12.91 -31.44
CA TYR A 505 -1.08 -11.68 -31.21
C TYR A 505 -1.68 -10.50 -32.00
N LYS A 506 -1.90 -10.67 -33.30
CA LYS A 506 -2.62 -9.69 -34.13
C LYS A 506 -4.12 -9.83 -33.88
N ASN A 507 -4.80 -8.72 -33.65
CA ASN A 507 -6.24 -8.70 -33.40
C ASN A 507 -6.98 -7.97 -34.52
N GLY A 508 -6.85 -6.64 -34.58
CA GLY A 508 -7.48 -5.77 -35.56
C GLY A 508 -8.98 -5.49 -35.36
N LYS A 509 -9.62 -6.07 -34.33
CA LYS A 509 -11.06 -5.91 -34.06
C LYS A 509 -11.36 -4.68 -33.20
N TYR A 510 -12.64 -4.33 -33.14
CA TYR A 510 -13.18 -3.27 -32.29
C TYR A 510 -13.97 -3.86 -31.13
N PHE A 511 -13.74 -3.33 -29.92
CA PHE A 511 -14.50 -3.65 -28.71
C PHE A 511 -14.96 -2.33 -28.09
N TYR A 512 -16.26 -2.19 -27.83
CA TYR A 512 -16.85 -0.94 -27.32
C TYR A 512 -16.43 0.33 -28.10
N GLY A 513 -16.21 0.20 -29.41
CA GLY A 513 -15.78 1.32 -30.28
C GLY A 513 -14.27 1.54 -30.37
N TYR A 514 -13.45 0.84 -29.59
CA TYR A 514 -12.00 0.97 -29.61
C TYR A 514 -11.33 -0.19 -30.34
N LYS A 515 -10.35 0.13 -31.19
CA LYS A 515 -9.60 -0.87 -31.94
C LYS A 515 -8.43 -1.41 -31.12
N LEU A 516 -8.26 -2.73 -31.09
CA LEU A 516 -7.01 -3.35 -30.66
C LEU A 516 -6.28 -3.88 -31.90
N ASP A 517 -5.11 -3.34 -32.21
CA ASP A 517 -4.28 -3.85 -33.31
C ASP A 517 -3.58 -5.16 -32.90
N VAL A 518 -3.14 -5.23 -31.65
CA VAL A 518 -2.57 -6.43 -31.04
C VAL A 518 -3.24 -6.73 -29.70
N GLY A 519 -3.23 -8.00 -29.29
CA GLY A 519 -3.79 -8.43 -28.01
C GLY A 519 -4.93 -9.42 -28.12
N TRP A 520 -5.26 -10.03 -26.98
CA TRP A 520 -6.47 -10.87 -26.87
C TRP A 520 -7.73 -10.05 -27.17
N ASP A 521 -8.83 -10.73 -27.46
CA ASP A 521 -10.14 -10.05 -27.50
C ASP A 521 -10.38 -9.40 -26.12
N TYR A 522 -10.76 -8.13 -26.11
CA TYR A 522 -10.83 -7.28 -24.91
C TYR A 522 -9.50 -7.05 -24.17
N GLY A 523 -8.36 -7.42 -24.76
CA GLY A 523 -6.98 -7.08 -24.34
C GLY A 523 -6.36 -7.98 -23.26
N GLY A 524 -7.18 -8.60 -22.41
CA GLY A 524 -6.74 -9.41 -21.27
C GLY A 524 -6.70 -8.62 -19.95
N PRO A 525 -5.96 -9.11 -18.93
CA PRO A 525 -5.76 -8.41 -17.65
C PRO A 525 -5.01 -7.10 -17.85
N LEU A 526 -5.37 -6.05 -17.12
CA LEU A 526 -4.88 -4.71 -17.47
C LEU A 526 -3.41 -4.48 -17.16
N PHE A 527 -2.81 -5.28 -16.26
CA PHE A 527 -1.37 -5.21 -16.00
C PHE A 527 -0.49 -5.52 -17.22
N PHE A 528 -1.04 -6.16 -18.27
CA PHE A 528 -0.36 -6.32 -19.56
C PHE A 528 0.02 -4.97 -20.18
N ALA A 529 -0.79 -3.93 -19.95
CA ALA A 529 -0.51 -2.55 -20.37
C ALA A 529 0.41 -1.80 -19.40
N HIS A 530 0.87 -2.41 -18.29
CA HIS A 530 1.64 -1.73 -17.25
C HIS A 530 3.08 -2.24 -17.14
N TYR A 531 3.30 -3.52 -16.84
CA TYR A 531 4.60 -3.99 -16.31
C TYR A 531 5.76 -3.80 -17.29
N SER A 532 5.53 -4.09 -18.56
CA SER A 532 6.53 -3.88 -19.62
C SER A 532 6.72 -2.40 -20.01
N PHE A 533 5.90 -1.50 -19.48
CA PHE A 533 5.80 -0.09 -19.88
C PHE A 533 6.11 0.87 -18.73
N LEU A 534 6.64 0.36 -17.61
CA LEU A 534 7.03 1.19 -16.47
C LEU A 534 8.29 2.02 -16.78
N GLY A 535 9.26 1.40 -17.46
CA GLY A 535 10.47 2.03 -17.97
C GLY A 535 10.43 2.24 -19.48
N PHE A 536 9.99 1.24 -20.26
CA PHE A 536 9.86 1.44 -21.71
C PHE A 536 8.75 2.43 -22.03
N ASP A 537 9.10 3.55 -22.68
CA ASP A 537 8.13 4.55 -23.13
C ASP A 537 7.46 4.07 -24.42
N PRO A 538 6.14 3.83 -24.46
CA PRO A 538 5.48 3.35 -25.66
C PRO A 538 5.04 4.47 -26.62
N ARG A 539 5.19 5.76 -26.25
CA ARG A 539 4.67 6.89 -27.04
C ARG A 539 5.48 7.17 -28.29
N ASN A 540 4.85 7.79 -29.28
CA ASN A 540 5.49 8.35 -30.47
C ASN A 540 6.29 7.33 -31.31
N LYS A 541 6.01 6.03 -31.18
CA LYS A 541 6.72 4.96 -31.86
C LYS A 541 5.82 3.76 -32.12
N LYS A 542 6.06 3.08 -33.22
CA LYS A 542 5.44 1.79 -33.54
C LYS A 542 6.46 0.82 -34.07
N ASP A 543 6.14 -0.46 -33.98
CA ASP A 543 6.80 -1.50 -34.75
C ASP A 543 5.97 -1.87 -36.00
N ALA A 544 6.19 -3.07 -36.54
CA ALA A 544 5.43 -3.58 -37.68
C ALA A 544 3.94 -3.87 -37.37
N TYR A 545 3.51 -3.78 -36.11
CA TYR A 545 2.19 -4.18 -35.66
C TYR A 545 1.36 -3.01 -35.13
N THR A 546 1.89 -2.21 -34.20
CA THR A 546 1.10 -1.13 -33.56
C THR A 546 1.96 -0.03 -32.93
N ASN A 547 1.37 1.15 -32.75
CA ASN A 547 1.79 2.05 -31.66
C ASN A 547 1.27 1.46 -30.33
N TYR A 548 2.18 1.15 -29.42
CA TYR A 548 1.84 0.48 -28.16
C TYR A 548 1.12 1.39 -27.17
N PHE A 549 1.33 2.70 -27.19
CA PHE A 549 0.58 3.59 -26.31
C PHE A 549 -0.88 3.67 -26.77
N VAL A 550 -1.15 3.68 -28.09
CA VAL A 550 -2.53 3.60 -28.64
C VAL A 550 -3.20 2.32 -28.24
N ASN A 551 -2.52 1.19 -28.45
CA ASN A 551 -3.08 -0.12 -28.14
C ASN A 551 -3.37 -0.26 -26.64
N ASN A 552 -2.46 0.20 -25.78
CA ASN A 552 -2.63 0.18 -24.33
C ASN A 552 -3.75 1.11 -23.86
N LYS A 553 -3.85 2.32 -24.41
CA LYS A 553 -4.97 3.25 -24.15
C LYS A 553 -6.31 2.62 -24.53
N ASN A 554 -6.39 2.00 -25.70
CA ASN A 554 -7.61 1.33 -26.14
C ASN A 554 -7.94 0.12 -25.25
N HIS A 555 -6.95 -0.68 -24.83
CA HIS A 555 -7.14 -1.77 -23.85
C HIS A 555 -7.74 -1.25 -22.55
N THR A 556 -7.21 -0.15 -22.01
CA THR A 556 -7.76 0.51 -20.81
C THR A 556 -9.20 0.97 -21.01
N LEU A 557 -9.50 1.68 -22.10
CA LEU A 557 -10.84 2.19 -22.38
C LEU A 557 -11.86 1.06 -22.60
N ILE A 558 -11.45 -0.05 -23.22
CA ILE A 558 -12.28 -1.26 -23.38
C ILE A 558 -12.69 -1.83 -22.03
N GLN A 559 -11.75 -1.97 -21.08
CA GLN A 559 -12.08 -2.49 -19.75
C GLN A 559 -13.02 -1.54 -18.99
N ARG A 560 -12.82 -0.23 -19.10
CA ARG A 560 -13.72 0.76 -18.50
C ARG A 560 -15.12 0.68 -19.08
N GLU A 561 -15.26 0.59 -20.40
CA GLU A 561 -16.56 0.46 -21.05
C GLU A 561 -17.22 -0.90 -20.76
N TYR A 562 -16.46 -1.99 -20.61
CA TYR A 562 -16.98 -3.26 -20.11
C TYR A 562 -17.60 -3.12 -18.71
N ALA A 563 -16.91 -2.46 -17.76
CA ALA A 563 -17.45 -2.21 -16.42
C ALA A 563 -18.70 -1.33 -16.45
N LYS A 564 -18.72 -0.32 -17.32
CA LYS A 564 -19.90 0.54 -17.52
C LYS A 564 -21.09 -0.21 -18.12
N ALA A 565 -20.85 -1.10 -19.08
CA ALA A 565 -21.88 -1.96 -19.67
C ALA A 565 -22.37 -3.01 -18.67
N ASN A 566 -21.49 -3.48 -17.78
CA ASN A 566 -21.76 -4.42 -16.71
C ASN A 566 -22.59 -5.65 -17.15
N PRO A 567 -22.12 -6.43 -18.14
CA PRO A 567 -22.92 -7.50 -18.75
C PRO A 567 -23.29 -8.63 -17.77
N LYS A 568 -22.57 -8.75 -16.65
CA LYS A 568 -22.84 -9.75 -15.59
C LYS A 568 -23.67 -9.19 -14.42
N GLY A 569 -24.06 -7.91 -14.45
CA GLY A 569 -24.84 -7.28 -13.38
C GLY A 569 -24.11 -7.22 -12.03
N MET A 570 -22.79 -7.06 -12.04
CA MET A 570 -21.96 -6.98 -10.82
C MET A 570 -22.28 -5.71 -10.02
N PRO A 571 -22.42 -5.80 -8.68
CA PRO A 571 -22.69 -4.64 -7.84
C PRO A 571 -21.60 -3.56 -7.95
N GLY A 572 -22.03 -2.31 -8.06
CA GLY A 572 -21.15 -1.12 -8.02
C GLY A 572 -20.36 -0.82 -9.30
N TYR A 573 -20.30 -1.75 -10.26
CA TYR A 573 -19.62 -1.54 -11.55
C TYR A 573 -20.27 -0.38 -12.32
N ASN A 574 -19.43 0.55 -12.77
CA ASN A 574 -19.81 1.68 -13.60
C ASN A 574 -18.55 2.36 -14.16
N GLN A 575 -18.71 3.49 -14.85
CA GLN A 575 -17.60 4.25 -15.44
C GLN A 575 -16.52 4.75 -14.46
N LEU A 576 -16.80 4.74 -13.15
CA LEU A 576 -15.91 5.11 -12.03
C LEU A 576 -15.50 3.93 -11.15
N THR A 577 -16.06 2.74 -11.38
CA THR A 577 -15.73 1.51 -10.66
C THR A 577 -15.38 0.42 -11.68
N TRP A 578 -14.10 0.38 -12.06
CA TRP A 578 -13.55 -0.52 -13.07
C TRP A 578 -12.10 -0.85 -12.74
N GLY A 579 -11.57 -1.91 -13.33
CA GLY A 579 -10.17 -2.32 -13.17
C GLY A 579 -10.03 -3.83 -12.98
N PHE A 580 -9.90 -4.56 -14.08
CA PHE A 580 -9.78 -6.02 -14.09
C PHE A 580 -8.33 -6.40 -14.34
N THR A 581 -7.70 -6.96 -13.33
CA THR A 581 -6.30 -7.39 -13.40
C THR A 581 -6.05 -8.52 -12.40
N ALA A 582 -4.85 -9.08 -12.43
CA ALA A 582 -4.46 -10.07 -11.43
C ALA A 582 -4.31 -9.42 -10.05
N SER A 583 -4.83 -10.09 -9.02
CA SER A 583 -4.79 -9.64 -7.63
C SER A 583 -5.16 -10.78 -6.69
N ASP A 584 -5.10 -10.50 -5.38
CA ASP A 584 -5.87 -11.27 -4.40
C ASP A 584 -7.38 -11.18 -4.69
N ASP A 585 -8.07 -12.23 -4.30
CA ASP A 585 -9.47 -12.51 -4.58
C ASP A 585 -10.10 -13.16 -3.32
N PRO A 586 -11.43 -13.07 -3.10
CA PRO A 586 -12.08 -13.77 -1.99
C PRO A 586 -11.78 -15.27 -1.92
N PHE A 587 -11.39 -15.88 -3.05
CA PHE A 587 -11.10 -17.32 -3.17
C PHE A 587 -9.61 -17.64 -3.38
N GLY A 588 -8.71 -16.68 -3.20
CA GLY A 588 -7.26 -16.87 -3.31
C GLY A 588 -6.60 -15.83 -4.20
N TYR A 589 -5.91 -16.26 -5.24
CA TYR A 589 -5.34 -15.39 -6.28
C TYR A 589 -6.02 -15.69 -7.60
N SER A 590 -6.37 -14.66 -8.36
CA SER A 590 -7.04 -14.80 -9.65
C SER A 590 -6.59 -13.72 -10.61
N VAL A 591 -6.56 -14.07 -11.90
CA VAL A 591 -6.17 -13.18 -12.99
C VAL A 591 -7.43 -12.63 -13.64
N HIS A 592 -7.92 -11.48 -13.17
CA HIS A 592 -9.18 -10.92 -13.64
C HIS A 592 -9.02 -10.19 -14.98
N GLU A 593 -10.01 -10.38 -15.83
CA GLU A 593 -10.15 -9.77 -17.15
C GLU A 593 -11.65 -9.83 -17.53
N PRO A 594 -12.10 -9.16 -18.61
CA PRO A 594 -13.50 -9.22 -19.02
C PRO A 594 -14.08 -10.64 -19.18
N PHE A 595 -13.27 -11.64 -19.57
CA PHE A 595 -13.70 -13.04 -19.63
C PHE A 595 -13.68 -13.75 -18.28
N ASN A 596 -12.73 -13.41 -17.39
CA ASN A 596 -12.63 -13.93 -16.02
C ASN A 596 -13.03 -12.88 -14.98
N ASP A 597 -14.27 -12.42 -15.05
CA ASP A 597 -14.87 -11.45 -14.14
C ASP A 597 -15.82 -12.15 -13.14
N ASN A 598 -15.49 -12.07 -11.85
CA ASN A 598 -16.29 -12.57 -10.73
C ASN A 598 -16.82 -11.45 -9.80
N GLY A 599 -16.67 -10.18 -10.19
CA GLY A 599 -17.00 -9.01 -9.38
C GLY A 599 -15.82 -8.36 -8.66
N THR A 600 -14.63 -8.97 -8.67
CA THR A 600 -13.42 -8.42 -8.04
C THR A 600 -12.85 -7.27 -8.88
N ILE A 601 -12.56 -6.14 -8.23
CA ILE A 601 -11.91 -4.95 -8.80
C ILE A 601 -10.62 -4.70 -8.04
N SER A 602 -9.53 -4.47 -8.78
CA SER A 602 -8.21 -4.19 -8.21
C SER A 602 -7.80 -2.75 -8.57
N PRO A 603 -7.64 -1.84 -7.57
CA PRO A 603 -7.36 -0.43 -7.83
C PRO A 603 -6.16 -0.17 -8.76
N THR A 604 -5.12 -0.99 -8.70
CA THR A 604 -3.93 -0.83 -9.57
C THR A 604 -4.27 -0.81 -11.06
N ALA A 605 -5.31 -1.51 -11.51
CA ALA A 605 -5.69 -1.54 -12.93
C ALA A 605 -6.01 -0.13 -13.46
N ALA A 606 -6.92 0.57 -12.79
CA ALA A 606 -7.32 1.91 -13.19
C ALA A 606 -6.22 2.95 -12.88
N LEU A 607 -5.58 2.84 -11.72
CA LEU A 607 -4.62 3.83 -11.24
C LEU A 607 -3.30 3.78 -12.00
N SER A 608 -2.80 2.59 -12.33
CA SER A 608 -1.58 2.40 -13.13
C SER A 608 -1.80 2.69 -14.62
N SER A 609 -3.05 2.89 -15.04
CA SER A 609 -3.39 3.37 -16.39
C SER A 609 -3.36 4.90 -16.53
N MET A 610 -2.90 5.64 -15.50
CA MET A 610 -2.88 7.11 -15.49
C MET A 610 -2.29 7.75 -16.74
N PRO A 611 -1.17 7.26 -17.34
CA PRO A 611 -0.64 7.87 -18.55
C PRO A 611 -1.55 7.73 -19.77
N TYR A 612 -2.38 6.69 -19.81
CA TYR A 612 -3.22 6.36 -20.96
C TYR A 612 -4.58 7.06 -20.89
N THR A 613 -5.19 7.08 -19.70
CA THR A 613 -6.54 7.61 -19.45
C THR A 613 -6.54 8.50 -18.19
N PRO A 614 -5.80 9.61 -18.15
CA PRO A 614 -5.58 10.37 -16.92
C PRO A 614 -6.86 10.91 -16.30
N THR A 615 -7.79 11.39 -17.12
CA THR A 615 -9.10 11.91 -16.67
C THR A 615 -9.92 10.81 -16.01
N GLU A 616 -10.03 9.64 -16.65
CA GLU A 616 -10.81 8.51 -16.16
C GLU A 616 -10.16 7.92 -14.90
N SER A 617 -8.84 7.72 -14.93
CA SER A 617 -8.07 7.13 -13.83
C SER A 617 -8.15 7.99 -12.57
N ILE A 618 -8.01 9.32 -12.66
CA ILE A 618 -8.10 10.18 -11.47
C ILE A 618 -9.53 10.28 -10.94
N MET A 619 -10.55 10.24 -11.81
CA MET A 619 -11.96 10.20 -11.39
C MET A 619 -12.29 8.89 -10.67
N THR A 620 -11.78 7.76 -11.18
CA THR A 620 -11.91 6.45 -10.53
C THR A 620 -11.16 6.39 -9.20
N PHE A 621 -9.94 6.93 -9.14
CA PHE A 621 -9.22 7.09 -7.87
C PHE A 621 -10.07 7.85 -6.84
N LYS A 622 -10.55 9.05 -7.18
CA LYS A 622 -11.38 9.85 -6.27
C LYS A 622 -12.65 9.11 -5.88
N ASN A 623 -13.28 8.36 -6.78
CA ASN A 623 -14.44 7.53 -6.46
C ASN A 623 -14.11 6.41 -5.47
N PHE A 624 -13.04 5.64 -5.71
CA PHE A 624 -12.60 4.58 -4.79
C PHE A 624 -12.34 5.12 -3.39
N TYR A 625 -11.60 6.24 -3.29
CA TYR A 625 -11.33 6.88 -2.02
C TYR A 625 -12.63 7.39 -1.35
N ASN A 626 -13.51 8.05 -2.10
CA ASN A 626 -14.70 8.67 -1.53
C ASN A 626 -15.77 7.69 -1.09
N THR A 627 -15.94 6.61 -1.86
CA THR A 627 -17.04 5.66 -1.70
C THR A 627 -16.63 4.47 -0.83
N TYR A 628 -15.38 3.99 -0.98
CA TYR A 628 -14.91 2.78 -0.33
C TYR A 628 -13.71 3.02 0.61
N GLY A 629 -13.20 4.26 0.70
CA GLY A 629 -11.92 4.56 1.36
C GLY A 629 -11.83 4.09 2.81
N SER A 630 -12.92 4.15 3.59
CA SER A 630 -12.91 3.62 4.97
C SER A 630 -12.60 2.12 5.08
N LYS A 631 -12.73 1.37 3.98
CA LYS A 631 -12.45 -0.07 3.91
C LYS A 631 -11.18 -0.42 3.12
N ILE A 632 -10.90 0.34 2.06
CA ILE A 632 -9.82 0.02 1.10
C ILE A 632 -8.66 1.01 1.08
N TRP A 633 -8.74 2.14 1.78
CA TRP A 633 -7.60 3.05 1.94
C TRP A 633 -6.89 2.76 3.25
N GLY A 634 -5.57 2.59 3.21
CA GLY A 634 -4.73 2.43 4.40
C GLY A 634 -3.36 3.08 4.25
N ILE A 635 -2.43 2.76 5.15
CA ILE A 635 -1.14 3.46 5.25
C ILE A 635 -0.25 3.29 4.02
N TYR A 636 -0.49 2.23 3.23
CA TYR A 636 0.21 1.94 1.97
C TYR A 636 -0.62 2.34 0.74
N GLY A 637 -1.60 3.23 0.88
CA GLY A 637 -2.51 3.62 -0.21
C GLY A 637 -3.71 2.67 -0.31
N PHE A 638 -4.15 2.33 -1.52
CA PHE A 638 -5.22 1.36 -1.67
C PHE A 638 -4.75 -0.06 -1.37
N LYS A 639 -5.62 -0.83 -0.70
CA LYS A 639 -5.50 -2.28 -0.59
C LYS A 639 -5.70 -2.94 -1.95
N ASP A 640 -5.27 -4.18 -2.04
CA ASP A 640 -5.05 -4.88 -3.31
C ASP A 640 -6.28 -4.99 -4.21
N ALA A 641 -7.42 -5.37 -3.62
CA ALA A 641 -8.67 -5.56 -4.35
C ALA A 641 -9.90 -5.49 -3.43
N PHE A 642 -11.08 -5.41 -4.05
CA PHE A 642 -12.36 -5.55 -3.36
C PHE A 642 -13.40 -6.21 -4.27
N ASN A 643 -14.36 -6.89 -3.66
CA ASN A 643 -15.46 -7.56 -4.35
C ASN A 643 -16.77 -7.23 -3.63
N LEU A 644 -17.59 -6.39 -4.25
CA LEU A 644 -18.84 -5.93 -3.64
C LEU A 644 -19.94 -6.99 -3.62
N LYS A 645 -19.89 -7.96 -4.53
CA LYS A 645 -20.83 -9.09 -4.57
C LYS A 645 -20.64 -9.99 -3.36
N GLU A 646 -19.39 -10.26 -3.01
CA GLU A 646 -19.03 -11.11 -1.86
C GLU A 646 -18.86 -10.31 -0.56
N ASN A 647 -19.11 -8.99 -0.57
CA ASN A 647 -18.83 -8.04 0.52
C ASN A 647 -17.41 -8.21 1.10
N TRP A 648 -16.43 -8.42 0.22
CA TRP A 648 -15.06 -8.69 0.56
C TRP A 648 -14.15 -7.52 0.18
N TYR A 649 -13.15 -7.27 1.01
CA TYR A 649 -12.12 -6.26 0.80
C TYR A 649 -10.80 -6.90 1.20
N ALA A 650 -9.78 -6.81 0.35
CA ALA A 650 -8.46 -7.32 0.67
C ALA A 650 -7.98 -6.77 2.02
N SER A 651 -7.22 -7.57 2.76
CA SER A 651 -6.40 -7.08 3.88
C SER A 651 -4.95 -6.82 3.47
N SER A 652 -4.60 -7.19 2.24
CA SER A 652 -3.26 -7.23 1.69
C SER A 652 -2.91 -6.01 0.84
N TYR A 653 -1.59 -5.85 0.64
CA TYR A 653 -0.98 -5.05 -0.41
C TYR A 653 0.09 -5.92 -1.09
N LEU A 654 0.14 -5.92 -2.43
CA LEU A 654 1.12 -6.67 -3.21
C LEU A 654 2.14 -5.72 -3.86
N ALA A 655 3.40 -6.14 -3.91
CA ALA A 655 4.46 -5.33 -4.53
C ALA A 655 4.18 -5.04 -6.02
N ILE A 656 3.68 -6.05 -6.72
CA ILE A 656 3.40 -6.00 -8.15
C ILE A 656 2.23 -5.06 -8.48
N ASP A 657 1.33 -4.80 -7.53
CA ASP A 657 0.18 -3.94 -7.73
C ASP A 657 0.43 -2.51 -7.24
N GLN A 658 1.15 -2.35 -6.12
CA GLN A 658 1.50 -1.03 -5.58
C GLN A 658 2.57 -0.31 -6.41
N GLY A 659 3.54 -1.03 -6.97
CA GLY A 659 4.68 -0.44 -7.68
C GLY A 659 4.26 0.31 -8.94
N PRO A 660 3.48 -0.31 -9.84
CA PRO A 660 2.96 0.33 -11.03
C PRO A 660 2.13 1.59 -10.75
N ILE A 661 1.38 1.66 -9.64
CA ILE A 661 0.62 2.86 -9.27
C ILE A 661 1.57 4.05 -9.14
N ILE A 662 2.66 3.89 -8.38
CA ILE A 662 3.63 4.98 -8.17
C ILE A 662 4.28 5.38 -9.49
N VAL A 663 4.77 4.37 -10.23
CA VAL A 663 5.60 4.57 -11.43
C VAL A 663 4.81 5.15 -12.58
N MET A 664 3.60 4.63 -12.84
CA MET A 664 2.78 5.11 -13.94
C MET A 664 2.16 6.48 -13.65
N VAL A 665 1.79 6.77 -12.40
CA VAL A 665 1.43 8.15 -12.02
C VAL A 665 2.61 9.10 -12.24
N GLU A 666 3.84 8.68 -11.92
CA GLU A 666 5.02 9.52 -12.16
C GLU A 666 5.32 9.70 -13.65
N ASN A 667 5.17 8.65 -14.46
CA ASN A 667 5.32 8.74 -15.91
C ASN A 667 4.30 9.69 -16.54
N TYR A 668 3.06 9.70 -16.04
CA TYR A 668 2.05 10.69 -16.41
C TYR A 668 2.48 12.11 -16.03
N ARG A 669 2.95 12.31 -14.79
CA ARG A 669 3.26 13.66 -14.25
C ARG A 669 4.52 14.28 -14.85
N SER A 670 5.60 13.51 -14.98
CA SER A 670 6.95 14.03 -15.33
C SER A 670 7.71 13.20 -16.34
N GLN A 671 7.23 11.99 -16.66
CA GLN A 671 7.91 11.02 -17.54
C GLN A 671 9.27 10.57 -16.98
N LEU A 672 9.48 10.69 -15.66
CA LEU A 672 10.77 10.44 -15.02
C LEU A 672 11.34 9.05 -15.35
N LEU A 673 10.54 7.99 -15.21
CA LEU A 673 11.04 6.62 -15.33
C LEU A 673 11.24 6.27 -16.80
N TRP A 674 10.30 6.65 -17.66
CA TRP A 674 10.44 6.60 -19.12
C TRP A 674 11.73 7.28 -19.60
N ASN A 675 11.94 8.53 -19.22
CA ASN A 675 13.12 9.28 -19.63
C ASN A 675 14.42 8.63 -19.16
N ASN A 676 14.47 8.12 -17.93
CA ASN A 676 15.68 7.49 -17.41
C ASN A 676 15.95 6.12 -18.04
N PHE A 677 14.93 5.28 -18.22
CA PHE A 677 15.11 3.99 -18.88
C PHE A 677 15.49 4.15 -20.36
N MET A 678 14.83 5.05 -21.09
CA MET A 678 15.08 5.24 -22.54
C MET A 678 16.43 5.90 -22.85
N LYS A 679 17.11 6.52 -21.86
CA LYS A 679 18.48 7.04 -21.98
C LYS A 679 19.57 5.96 -22.10
N ASN A 680 19.22 4.68 -21.92
CA ASN A 680 20.15 3.57 -22.09
C ASN A 680 20.33 3.27 -23.59
N ALA A 681 21.54 3.45 -24.12
CA ALA A 681 21.82 3.38 -25.56
C ALA A 681 21.56 1.99 -26.16
N GLU A 682 21.68 0.95 -25.34
CA GLU A 682 21.38 -0.43 -25.67
C GLU A 682 19.91 -0.61 -26.09
N ILE A 683 19.00 0.16 -25.48
CA ILE A 683 17.55 0.10 -25.77
C ILE A 683 17.26 0.70 -27.15
N ASP A 684 17.79 1.88 -27.46
CA ASP A 684 17.61 2.51 -28.79
C ASP A 684 18.17 1.61 -29.91
N SER A 685 19.33 0.98 -29.68
CA SER A 685 19.91 -0.01 -30.60
C SER A 685 18.98 -1.20 -30.84
N ALA A 686 18.38 -1.76 -29.79
CA ALA A 686 17.44 -2.87 -29.90
C ALA A 686 16.18 -2.50 -30.69
N LEU A 687 15.58 -1.34 -30.41
CA LEU A 687 14.39 -0.86 -31.10
C LEU A 687 14.63 -0.69 -32.61
N LYS A 688 15.78 -0.12 -32.98
CA LYS A 688 16.19 -0.02 -34.39
C LYS A 688 16.36 -1.37 -35.06
N LYS A 689 16.96 -2.36 -34.36
CA LYS A 689 17.12 -3.73 -34.88
C LYS A 689 15.77 -4.45 -35.05
N ILE A 690 14.80 -4.18 -34.18
CA ILE A 690 13.44 -4.73 -34.28
C ILE A 690 12.66 -4.08 -35.43
N GLY A 691 12.99 -2.83 -35.76
CA GLY A 691 12.32 -2.07 -36.82
C GLY A 691 11.27 -1.09 -36.29
N PHE A 692 11.42 -0.61 -35.05
CA PHE A 692 10.61 0.50 -34.55
C PHE A 692 10.86 1.76 -35.37
N VAL A 693 9.79 2.48 -35.67
CA VAL A 693 9.80 3.76 -36.38
C VAL A 693 9.02 4.81 -35.60
N ALA A 694 9.30 6.09 -35.86
CA ALA A 694 8.54 7.18 -35.28
C ALA A 694 7.08 7.09 -35.73
N ASP A 695 6.17 7.25 -34.78
CA ASP A 695 4.73 7.30 -35.05
C ASP A 695 4.05 8.26 -34.07
N PRO A 696 3.82 9.52 -34.47
CA PRO A 696 3.22 10.53 -33.61
C PRO A 696 1.70 10.38 -33.49
N THR A 697 1.11 9.31 -34.04
CA THR A 697 -0.33 8.98 -33.94
C THR A 697 -0.69 8.81 -32.49
N GLU A 698 -1.00 9.96 -31.84
CA GLU A 698 -1.43 10.21 -30.46
C GLU A 698 -1.20 11.64 -29.97
N THR A 699 -0.49 12.46 -30.74
CA THR A 699 -0.37 13.90 -30.47
C THR A 699 -1.50 14.74 -31.05
N GLU A 700 -2.36 14.16 -31.89
CA GLU A 700 -3.71 14.68 -32.05
C GLU A 700 -4.52 14.20 -30.85
N SER A 701 -4.58 15.05 -29.82
CA SER A 701 -5.68 14.99 -28.90
C SER A 701 -6.96 14.96 -29.73
N GLU A 702 -7.73 13.89 -29.66
CA GLU A 702 -9.15 14.09 -29.42
C GLU A 702 -9.21 14.87 -28.10
N SER A 703 -9.04 16.19 -28.20
CA SER A 703 -9.55 17.07 -27.19
C SER A 703 -11.02 16.72 -27.17
N GLU A 704 -11.49 16.05 -26.12
CA GLU A 704 -12.88 16.25 -25.76
C GLU A 704 -13.06 17.75 -25.80
N VAL A 705 -13.81 18.22 -26.80
CA VAL A 705 -14.10 19.64 -26.92
C VAL A 705 -14.71 20.02 -25.59
N PRO A 706 -14.05 20.91 -24.82
CA PRO A 706 -14.51 21.26 -23.49
C PRO A 706 -16.00 21.63 -23.58
N LYS A 707 -16.86 21.07 -22.71
CA LYS A 707 -18.30 21.39 -22.81
C LYS A 707 -18.62 22.83 -22.38
N GLU A 708 -17.67 23.47 -21.70
CA GLU A 708 -17.82 24.80 -21.10
C GLU A 708 -16.55 25.63 -21.27
N PHE A 709 -16.71 26.96 -21.31
CA PHE A 709 -15.60 27.91 -21.22
C PHE A 709 -15.09 27.99 -19.77
N ALA A 710 -13.78 27.93 -19.56
CA ALA A 710 -13.20 28.16 -18.24
C ALA A 710 -11.79 28.77 -18.32
N LEU A 711 -11.50 29.71 -17.42
CA LEU A 711 -10.16 30.21 -17.13
C LEU A 711 -9.66 29.53 -15.85
N MET A 712 -8.50 28.87 -15.92
CA MET A 712 -7.91 28.16 -14.79
C MET A 712 -7.01 29.07 -13.95
N GLN A 713 -6.75 28.67 -12.71
CA GLN A 713 -5.79 29.37 -11.86
C GLN A 713 -4.38 29.25 -12.45
N ASN A 714 -3.68 30.37 -12.60
CA ASN A 714 -2.30 30.39 -13.04
C ASN A 714 -1.40 29.61 -12.06
N TYR A 715 -0.41 28.88 -12.58
CA TYR A 715 0.52 28.09 -11.76
C TYR A 715 1.97 28.23 -12.25
N PRO A 716 2.93 28.48 -11.34
CA PRO A 716 2.76 28.74 -9.90
C PRO A 716 1.99 30.05 -9.61
N ASN A 717 1.44 30.19 -8.39
CA ASN A 717 0.85 31.42 -7.86
C ASN A 717 0.92 31.43 -6.30
N PRO A 718 1.77 32.25 -5.66
CA PRO A 718 2.61 33.29 -6.24
C PRO A 718 3.67 32.75 -7.22
N PHE A 719 4.12 33.56 -8.16
CA PHE A 719 5.09 33.16 -9.18
C PHE A 719 6.34 34.05 -9.19
N ASN A 720 7.47 33.46 -9.58
CA ASN A 720 8.74 34.15 -9.85
C ASN A 720 9.63 33.30 -10.79
N PRO A 721 10.09 33.79 -11.95
CA PRO A 721 9.60 34.95 -12.71
C PRO A 721 8.43 34.60 -13.65
N SER A 722 8.05 33.32 -13.75
CA SER A 722 7.09 32.83 -14.74
C SER A 722 5.95 32.02 -14.15
N THR A 723 4.80 32.06 -14.83
CA THR A 723 3.60 31.29 -14.51
C THR A 723 2.94 30.80 -15.80
N VAL A 724 2.17 29.73 -15.73
CA VAL A 724 1.36 29.22 -16.83
C VAL A 724 -0.09 29.59 -16.58
N ILE A 725 -0.73 30.24 -17.55
CA ILE A 725 -2.16 30.54 -17.55
C ILE A 725 -2.82 29.61 -18.55
N SER A 726 -3.78 28.80 -18.07
CA SER A 726 -4.52 27.83 -18.88
C SER A 726 -5.99 28.21 -18.98
N TRP A 727 -6.61 27.95 -20.13
CA TRP A 727 -8.04 28.13 -20.35
C TRP A 727 -8.58 27.09 -21.33
N GLN A 728 -9.89 26.96 -21.40
CA GLN A 728 -10.57 26.05 -22.31
C GLN A 728 -11.76 26.73 -22.98
N LEU A 729 -12.04 26.35 -24.24
CA LEU A 729 -13.09 26.92 -25.08
C LEU A 729 -14.04 25.83 -25.55
N ALA A 730 -15.35 26.04 -25.36
CA ALA A 730 -16.36 25.10 -25.81
C ALA A 730 -16.71 25.23 -27.29
N VAL A 731 -16.58 26.43 -27.85
CA VAL A 731 -16.76 26.70 -29.27
C VAL A 731 -15.65 27.65 -29.75
N GLY A 732 -15.36 27.63 -31.05
CA GLY A 732 -14.36 28.51 -31.64
C GLY A 732 -14.82 29.96 -31.62
N CYS A 733 -13.96 30.87 -31.16
CA CYS A 733 -14.24 32.31 -31.10
C CYS A 733 -12.96 33.13 -30.94
N LYS A 734 -13.11 34.46 -31.05
CA LYS A 734 -12.04 35.41 -30.73
C LYS A 734 -11.76 35.39 -29.23
N VAL A 735 -10.51 35.10 -28.87
CA VAL A 735 -10.04 35.08 -27.49
C VAL A 735 -9.13 36.26 -27.22
N THR A 736 -9.36 36.93 -26.10
CA THR A 736 -8.46 37.94 -25.56
C THR A 736 -8.10 37.60 -24.12
N LEU A 737 -6.80 37.42 -23.84
CA LEU A 737 -6.26 37.21 -22.49
C LEU A 737 -5.37 38.39 -22.13
N LYS A 738 -5.77 39.16 -21.10
CA LYS A 738 -5.10 40.39 -20.68
C LYS A 738 -4.73 40.36 -19.21
N ILE A 739 -3.68 41.08 -18.85
CA ILE A 739 -3.21 41.32 -17.49
C ILE A 739 -3.50 42.76 -17.09
N TYR A 740 -4.00 42.95 -15.87
CA TYR A 740 -4.33 44.23 -15.26
C TYR A 740 -3.62 44.39 -13.91
N ASP A 741 -3.28 45.63 -13.58
CA ASP A 741 -2.85 46.01 -12.22
C ASP A 741 -4.04 46.16 -11.26
N VAL A 742 -3.77 46.47 -9.99
CA VAL A 742 -4.81 46.66 -8.96
C VAL A 742 -5.73 47.87 -9.19
N LEU A 743 -5.34 48.80 -10.06
CA LEU A 743 -6.15 49.96 -10.46
C LEU A 743 -7.00 49.66 -11.70
N GLY A 744 -6.90 48.46 -12.27
CA GLY A 744 -7.59 48.06 -13.49
C GLY A 744 -6.92 48.55 -14.77
N ASN A 745 -5.69 49.06 -14.71
CA ASN A 745 -4.96 49.41 -15.92
C ASN A 745 -4.45 48.14 -16.60
N GLU A 746 -4.62 48.05 -17.91
CA GLU A 746 -3.99 47.01 -18.72
C GLU A 746 -2.45 47.18 -18.70
N VAL A 747 -1.75 46.08 -18.38
CA VAL A 747 -0.29 46.01 -18.30
C VAL A 747 0.32 44.99 -19.25
N ALA A 748 -0.44 43.99 -19.71
CA ALA A 748 -0.02 43.09 -20.79
C ALA A 748 -1.21 42.48 -21.55
N VAL A 749 -1.04 42.20 -22.84
CA VAL A 749 -1.93 41.35 -23.65
C VAL A 749 -1.18 40.06 -23.98
N LEU A 750 -1.69 38.91 -23.55
CA LEU A 750 -1.02 37.61 -23.76
C LEU A 750 -1.57 36.86 -24.98
N VAL A 751 -2.85 37.07 -25.29
CA VAL A 751 -3.55 36.44 -26.42
C VAL A 751 -4.55 37.43 -26.99
N ASN A 752 -4.62 37.56 -28.31
CA ASN A 752 -5.64 38.35 -29.01
C ASN A 752 -5.83 37.81 -30.44
N GLU A 753 -6.45 36.63 -30.56
CA GLU A 753 -6.58 35.90 -31.83
C GLU A 753 -7.82 34.99 -31.83
N GLU A 754 -8.22 34.52 -33.01
CA GLU A 754 -9.25 33.49 -33.17
C GLU A 754 -8.70 32.13 -32.73
N LYS A 755 -9.45 31.39 -31.90
CA LYS A 755 -9.10 30.04 -31.44
C LYS A 755 -10.24 29.07 -31.70
N GLN A 756 -9.90 27.83 -32.05
CA GLN A 756 -10.86 26.73 -32.20
C GLN A 756 -11.31 26.20 -30.82
N PRO A 757 -12.36 25.36 -30.71
CA PRO A 757 -12.67 24.70 -29.45
C PRO A 757 -11.47 23.87 -28.95
N GLY A 758 -11.23 23.83 -27.63
CA GLY A 758 -10.10 23.10 -27.06
C GLY A 758 -9.51 23.73 -25.81
N SER A 759 -8.47 23.09 -25.26
CA SER A 759 -7.73 23.55 -24.09
C SER A 759 -6.40 24.18 -24.49
N TYR A 760 -6.08 25.32 -23.88
CA TYR A 760 -4.97 26.18 -24.24
C TYR A 760 -4.16 26.58 -23.01
N LYS A 761 -2.88 26.89 -23.23
CA LYS A 761 -1.98 27.42 -22.20
C LYS A 761 -1.07 28.48 -22.80
N VAL A 762 -0.73 29.50 -22.01
CA VAL A 762 0.29 30.49 -22.32
C VAL A 762 1.24 30.64 -21.13
N VAL A 763 2.54 30.75 -21.41
CA VAL A 763 3.53 31.05 -20.38
C VAL A 763 3.65 32.57 -20.27
N PHE A 764 3.40 33.11 -19.08
CA PHE A 764 3.67 34.50 -18.75
C PHE A 764 4.99 34.58 -17.98
N ASN A 765 6.03 35.14 -18.61
CA ASN A 765 7.37 35.27 -18.00
C ASN A 765 7.78 36.74 -17.94
N LEU A 766 7.99 37.26 -16.73
CA LEU A 766 8.33 38.65 -16.49
C LEU A 766 9.77 39.02 -16.88
N GLN A 767 10.69 38.05 -16.96
CA GLN A 767 12.06 38.30 -17.44
C GLN A 767 12.14 38.52 -18.95
N GLN A 768 11.17 38.04 -19.73
CA GLN A 768 11.15 38.22 -21.18
C GLN A 768 10.51 39.55 -21.63
N THR A 769 9.88 40.30 -20.71
CA THR A 769 9.19 41.56 -21.02
C THR A 769 10.08 42.81 -20.95
N THR A 770 11.34 42.68 -20.58
CA THR A 770 12.31 43.79 -20.43
C THR A 770 13.19 44.04 -21.65
N SER A 771 13.06 43.23 -22.70
CA SER A 771 13.76 43.42 -23.97
C SER A 771 12.73 43.64 -25.07
N ASN A 772 12.90 44.69 -25.87
CA ASN A 772 12.08 45.03 -27.04
C ASN A 772 12.14 43.93 -28.13
N LYS A 773 11.60 42.76 -27.85
CA LYS A 773 11.47 41.65 -28.80
C LYS A 773 10.01 41.23 -28.85
N GLN A 774 9.38 41.53 -29.97
CA GLN A 774 8.06 40.99 -30.32
C GLN A 774 8.08 39.46 -30.16
N MET A 775 7.25 38.94 -29.25
CA MET A 775 6.71 37.60 -29.40
C MET A 775 5.53 37.67 -30.39
N GLY A 776 5.37 36.62 -31.20
CA GLY A 776 4.40 36.56 -32.29
C GLY A 776 2.98 36.98 -31.89
N SER A 777 2.32 37.66 -32.84
CA SER A 777 0.90 38.07 -32.88
C SER A 777 0.27 38.63 -31.60
N GLY A 778 0.41 39.95 -31.41
CA GLY A 778 -0.56 40.76 -30.64
C GLY A 778 -0.18 41.14 -29.20
N VAL A 779 1.07 40.89 -28.78
CA VAL A 779 1.52 41.11 -27.39
C VAL A 779 2.16 42.50 -27.21
N SER A 780 1.58 43.33 -26.33
CA SER A 780 2.22 44.53 -25.78
C SER A 780 2.24 44.43 -24.27
N ALA A 781 3.40 44.65 -23.63
CA ALA A 781 3.54 44.74 -22.17
C ALA A 781 4.20 46.06 -21.78
N LYS A 782 3.75 46.66 -20.67
CA LYS A 782 4.44 47.80 -20.05
C LYS A 782 5.68 47.27 -19.30
N SER A 783 6.85 47.90 -19.49
CA SER A 783 8.08 47.49 -18.81
C SER A 783 8.02 47.80 -17.31
N GLY A 784 8.43 46.84 -16.47
CA GLY A 784 8.67 47.06 -15.03
C GLY A 784 7.51 46.65 -14.12
N PHE A 785 7.35 45.34 -13.89
CA PHE A 785 6.39 44.80 -12.91
C PHE A 785 6.99 44.84 -11.49
N ALA A 786 6.25 45.39 -10.53
CA ALA A 786 6.58 45.33 -9.11
C ALA A 786 6.01 44.06 -8.45
N SER A 787 6.63 43.55 -7.38
CA SER A 787 6.00 42.51 -6.55
C SER A 787 4.63 42.98 -6.10
N GLY A 788 3.61 42.13 -6.24
CA GLY A 788 2.24 42.55 -5.93
C GLY A 788 1.16 41.68 -6.56
N ILE A 789 -0.07 42.12 -6.36
CA ILE A 789 -1.27 41.47 -6.90
C ILE A 789 -1.53 42.01 -8.30
N TYR A 790 -1.82 41.10 -9.24
CA TYR A 790 -2.28 41.40 -10.58
C TYR A 790 -3.51 40.55 -10.89
N PHE A 791 -4.25 40.94 -11.91
CA PHE A 791 -5.41 40.21 -12.39
C PHE A 791 -5.22 39.81 -13.84
N TYR A 792 -5.62 38.60 -14.20
CA TYR A 792 -5.69 38.17 -15.59
C TYR A 792 -7.13 37.86 -15.95
N GLN A 793 -7.56 38.32 -17.12
CA GLN A 793 -8.92 38.18 -17.61
C GLN A 793 -8.93 37.54 -18.98
N LEU A 794 -9.74 36.50 -19.11
CA LEU A 794 -10.09 35.89 -20.39
C LEU A 794 -11.43 36.46 -20.85
N ARG A 795 -11.49 36.92 -22.09
CA ARG A 795 -12.73 37.18 -22.83
C ARG A 795 -12.78 36.27 -24.05
N ALA A 796 -13.85 35.49 -24.19
CA ALA A 796 -14.09 34.55 -25.29
C ALA A 796 -15.58 34.60 -25.68
N GLY A 797 -15.91 35.32 -26.76
CA GLY A 797 -17.31 35.67 -27.05
C GLY A 797 -17.94 36.48 -25.90
N ASP A 798 -19.07 35.99 -25.38
CA ASP A 798 -19.77 36.56 -24.21
C ASP A 798 -19.18 36.12 -22.86
N PHE A 799 -18.31 35.11 -22.86
CA PHE A 799 -17.67 34.63 -21.63
C PHE A 799 -16.57 35.59 -21.18
N ILE A 800 -16.65 36.05 -19.93
CA ILE A 800 -15.61 36.87 -19.28
C ILE A 800 -15.33 36.29 -17.90
N GLN A 801 -14.07 35.92 -17.63
CA GLN A 801 -13.64 35.49 -16.32
C GLN A 801 -12.32 36.15 -15.94
N THR A 802 -12.24 36.67 -14.72
CA THR A 802 -11.04 37.29 -14.14
C THR A 802 -10.54 36.45 -12.97
N LYS A 803 -9.23 36.26 -12.87
CA LYS A 803 -8.57 35.62 -11.72
C LYS A 803 -7.40 36.45 -11.21
N LYS A 804 -7.06 36.22 -9.94
CA LYS A 804 -5.98 36.91 -9.23
C LYS A 804 -4.67 36.13 -9.38
N MET A 805 -3.57 36.83 -9.60
CA MET A 805 -2.20 36.29 -9.51
C MET A 805 -1.33 37.19 -8.63
N ILE A 806 -0.29 36.60 -8.03
CA ILE A 806 0.64 37.27 -7.12
C ILE A 806 2.04 37.09 -7.70
N PHE A 807 2.70 38.20 -8.04
CA PHE A 807 4.11 38.19 -8.45
C PHE A 807 4.99 38.49 -7.23
N LEU A 808 6.01 37.66 -7.00
CA LEU A 808 7.06 37.89 -6.00
C LEU A 808 8.38 38.06 -6.75
N LYS A 809 9.05 39.21 -6.57
CA LYS A 809 10.37 39.46 -7.15
C LYS A 809 11.49 38.86 -6.32
#